data_AF-A0A1G1JU78-F1
#
_entry.id   AF-A0A1G1JU78-F1
#
_cell.length_a   1.000
_cell.length_b   1.000
_cell.length_c   1.000
_cell.angle_alpha   90.00
_cell.angle_beta   90.00
_cell.angle_gamma   90.00
#
_symmetry.space_group_name_H-M   'P 1'
#
loop_
_entity.id
_entity.type
_entity.pdbx_description
1 polymer ?
#
loop_
_entity_poly.entity_id
_entity_poly.type
_entity_poly.pdbx_seq_one_letter_code
_entity_poly.pdbx_strand_id
1 'polypeptide(L)'
;MEQFGAQSLIYLSALFFSLSYGRDLCFSGLRDPFAKGWLSAIFLCSLLTLVSVLPVYSLITLGRLCSHWIVYRAALSVCSDSKRRNFLIWMIILAGIAYSVFGGLQLTGYFPSDYWYSKSSMASRYVNGGHFAAFLVAPIFLSLAAILNSRNYILKVFSFLCLMGLLAALVLTRSRTVWISVGFCFFIFLWSLARLKIIRKKPWFGLIFIFFILLAALWGSGYWIKILARFLEIWDGKHLNIFSLVHRFSFWQGSLHAIWARPWGWGFGTFVHIFPRFRTHSDRFLVDYAHNETLQIGVDLGAAGITLLFGVLWMVATSCLRAFKAPHTDVFSKIRLTGQLASFLCLFMASQFDFPMRIYATSLIAAIVLGIMAAEIVGMNGSRPAGDFTKGLRRIVLSGVLFFWFALSATQLYAQICYRTGIRQEKDFQWNEASAAYRHAILWGPWNGDFYEALGRLSLKRSKLSFQLDKKIEYRGQALQSFKRAAQLNRFWPASYFAVGTLMAQSNDPREAERYFEKAAELEPQNAFYLSHYAQQVLQNGDIGKACGLYEKYQKLAFREKGPSTEQILKLVYAHTQDPHELRRVVGTSWQEQYTYGRFMAENGNWAEATPVIQAALNEAQKEWEIGFFMDHLGAQTADLFEKNNELAEALAIYEAALAARADEPHWRAKADEIRGVLMSRRSEQGGTL
;
A
#
# COMPACT_ATOMS: atom_id res chain seq x y z
N MET A 1 10.95 -13.68 0.18
CA MET A 1 11.88 -14.74 0.63
C MET A 1 11.38 -15.38 1.92
N GLU A 2 11.36 -14.66 3.05
CA GLU A 2 10.96 -15.22 4.37
C GLU A 2 9.61 -15.96 4.35
N GLN A 3 8.60 -15.40 3.66
CA GLN A 3 7.29 -16.03 3.50
C GLN A 3 7.34 -17.40 2.82
N PHE A 4 8.11 -17.54 1.73
CA PHE A 4 8.27 -18.81 1.02
C PHE A 4 9.09 -19.83 1.82
N GLY A 5 10.06 -19.35 2.62
CA GLY A 5 10.81 -20.16 3.58
C GLY A 5 9.88 -20.79 4.61
N ALA A 6 9.07 -19.97 5.28
CA ALA A 6 8.10 -20.44 6.26
C ALA A 6 7.05 -21.38 5.64
N GLN A 7 6.54 -21.10 4.44
CA GLN A 7 5.63 -22.02 3.72
C GLN A 7 6.27 -23.37 3.45
N SER A 8 7.50 -23.38 2.93
CA SER A 8 8.22 -24.62 2.61
C SER A 8 8.44 -25.45 3.86
N LEU A 9 8.80 -24.83 4.99
CA LEU A 9 8.92 -25.53 6.27
C LEU A 9 7.60 -26.12 6.75
N ILE A 10 6.48 -25.39 6.61
CA ILE A 10 5.15 -25.88 6.98
C ILE A 10 4.77 -27.11 6.14
N TYR A 11 4.95 -27.04 4.81
CA TYR A 11 4.63 -28.16 3.93
C TYR A 11 5.55 -29.35 4.12
N LEU A 12 6.85 -29.13 4.31
CA LEU A 12 7.81 -30.20 4.60
C LEU A 12 7.49 -30.89 5.92
N SER A 13 7.18 -30.12 6.96
CA SER A 13 6.78 -30.65 8.26
C SER A 13 5.51 -31.49 8.12
N ALA A 14 4.48 -30.96 7.45
CA ALA A 14 3.26 -31.69 7.18
C ALA A 14 3.56 -32.99 6.41
N LEU A 15 4.32 -32.93 5.31
CA LEU A 15 4.68 -34.10 4.52
C LEU A 15 5.37 -35.18 5.39
N PHE A 16 6.35 -34.79 6.20
CA PHE A 16 7.02 -35.70 7.13
C PHE A 16 6.04 -36.34 8.12
N PHE A 17 5.10 -35.57 8.70
CA PHE A 17 4.05 -36.14 9.55
C PHE A 17 3.17 -37.13 8.79
N SER A 18 2.84 -36.85 7.52
CA SER A 18 2.03 -37.74 6.68
C SER A 18 2.72 -39.08 6.47
N LEU A 19 4.03 -39.05 6.22
CA LEU A 19 4.83 -40.23 5.89
C LEU A 19 5.27 -41.03 7.12
N SER A 20 5.51 -40.38 8.26
CA SER A 20 6.08 -41.04 9.44
C SER A 20 5.03 -41.66 10.37
N TYR A 21 3.84 -41.05 10.53
CA TYR A 21 2.97 -41.42 11.66
C TYR A 21 1.77 -42.31 11.32
N GLY A 22 1.48 -42.61 10.05
CA GLY A 22 0.40 -43.52 9.62
C GLY A 22 -1.04 -43.11 10.00
N ARG A 23 -1.19 -42.21 10.97
CA ARG A 23 -2.40 -41.44 11.25
C ARG A 23 -2.43 -40.34 10.21
N ASP A 24 -3.49 -40.32 9.42
CA ASP A 24 -3.74 -39.27 8.44
C ASP A 24 -3.40 -37.90 9.05
N LEU A 25 -2.77 -37.04 8.25
CA LEU A 25 -2.76 -35.59 8.48
C LEU A 25 -4.17 -35.01 8.60
N CYS A 26 -5.23 -35.82 8.55
CA CYS A 26 -6.47 -35.57 9.26
C CYS A 26 -6.24 -35.54 10.78
N PHE A 27 -5.54 -34.50 11.23
CA PHE A 27 -5.80 -33.72 12.43
C PHE A 27 -7.06 -34.13 13.18
N SER A 28 -6.98 -35.15 14.04
CA SER A 28 -8.01 -35.68 14.94
C SER A 28 -9.40 -35.93 14.32
N GLY A 29 -10.07 -37.00 14.72
CA GLY A 29 -11.50 -37.18 14.41
C GLY A 29 -12.42 -36.15 15.06
N LEU A 30 -11.93 -34.99 15.49
CA LEU A 30 -12.72 -33.97 16.16
C LEU A 30 -13.62 -33.24 15.17
N ARG A 31 -14.85 -32.99 15.60
CA ARG A 31 -15.83 -32.20 14.85
C ARG A 31 -15.39 -30.73 14.83
N ASP A 32 -14.51 -30.42 13.90
CA ASP A 32 -13.97 -29.08 13.63
C ASP A 32 -15.13 -28.10 13.35
N PRO A 33 -15.36 -27.09 14.22
CA PRO A 33 -16.47 -26.14 14.06
C PRO A 33 -16.27 -25.20 12.87
N PHE A 34 -15.03 -25.06 12.37
CA PHE A 34 -14.68 -24.12 11.30
C PHE A 34 -14.28 -24.83 9.99
N ALA A 35 -14.33 -26.16 9.94
CA ALA A 35 -13.97 -26.96 8.76
C ALA A 35 -14.70 -26.50 7.49
N LYS A 36 -16.01 -26.26 7.58
CA LYS A 36 -16.80 -25.80 6.43
C LYS A 36 -16.29 -24.47 5.89
N GLY A 37 -15.97 -23.51 6.76
CA GLY A 37 -15.42 -22.21 6.33
C GLY A 37 -14.09 -22.36 5.61
N TRP A 38 -13.16 -23.14 6.15
CA TRP A 38 -11.87 -23.41 5.51
C TRP A 38 -12.01 -24.12 4.17
N LEU A 39 -12.82 -25.18 4.11
CA LEU A 39 -13.04 -25.95 2.88
C LEU A 39 -13.72 -25.10 1.81
N SER A 40 -14.72 -24.29 2.17
CA SER A 40 -15.35 -23.34 1.26
C SER A 40 -14.36 -22.28 0.76
N ALA A 41 -13.45 -21.79 1.63
CA ALA A 41 -12.41 -20.84 1.22
C ALA A 41 -11.40 -21.43 0.25
N ILE A 42 -10.87 -22.63 0.55
CA ILE A 42 -9.94 -23.32 -0.33
C ILE A 42 -10.61 -23.67 -1.66
N PHE A 43 -11.85 -24.17 -1.62
CA PHE A 43 -12.62 -24.48 -2.82
C PHE A 43 -12.86 -23.24 -3.69
N LEU A 44 -13.37 -22.15 -3.11
CA LEU A 44 -13.63 -20.91 -3.83
C LEU A 44 -12.34 -20.33 -4.41
N CYS A 45 -11.26 -20.29 -3.64
CA CYS A 45 -9.97 -19.79 -4.13
C CYS A 45 -9.37 -20.67 -5.23
N SER A 46 -9.58 -21.99 -5.16
CA SER A 46 -9.15 -22.94 -6.20
C SER A 46 -9.91 -22.70 -7.50
N LEU A 47 -11.24 -22.56 -7.42
CA LEU A 47 -12.08 -22.24 -8.58
C LEU A 47 -11.70 -20.88 -9.18
N LEU A 48 -11.52 -19.86 -8.33
CA LEU A 48 -11.18 -18.51 -8.79
C LEU A 48 -9.73 -18.39 -9.31
N THR A 49 -8.85 -19.32 -8.95
CA THR A 49 -7.51 -19.40 -9.57
C THR A 49 -7.60 -19.71 -11.07
N LEU A 50 -8.56 -20.55 -11.47
CA LEU A 50 -8.75 -20.92 -12.89
C LEU A 50 -9.24 -19.76 -13.75
N VAL A 51 -10.01 -18.85 -13.16
CA VAL A 51 -10.55 -17.66 -13.86
C VAL A 51 -9.80 -16.37 -13.50
N SER A 52 -8.71 -16.46 -12.74
CA SER A 52 -7.90 -15.31 -12.33
C SER A 52 -7.31 -14.60 -13.54
N VAL A 53 -7.22 -13.26 -13.50
CA VAL A 53 -6.53 -12.53 -14.57
C VAL A 53 -5.02 -12.78 -14.58
N LEU A 54 -4.48 -13.28 -13.46
CA LEU A 54 -3.07 -13.61 -13.22
C LEU A 54 -2.98 -14.93 -12.42
N PRO A 55 -3.22 -16.10 -13.07
CA PRO A 55 -3.41 -17.38 -12.38
C PRO A 55 -2.25 -17.81 -11.48
N VAL A 56 -1.02 -17.51 -11.88
CA VAL A 56 0.19 -17.86 -11.12
C VAL A 56 0.22 -17.16 -9.75
N TYR A 57 -0.11 -15.87 -9.71
CA TYR A 57 -0.16 -15.10 -8.46
C TYR A 57 -1.28 -15.62 -7.56
N SER A 58 -2.42 -16.01 -8.15
CA SER A 58 -3.51 -16.66 -7.43
C SER A 58 -3.16 -18.05 -6.90
N LEU A 59 -2.41 -18.85 -7.66
CA LEU A 59 -1.93 -20.16 -7.22
C LEU A 59 -0.94 -20.03 -6.05
N ILE A 60 0.00 -19.08 -6.12
CA ILE A 60 0.92 -18.79 -5.03
C ILE A 60 0.16 -18.34 -3.77
N THR A 61 -0.87 -17.52 -3.93
CA THR A 61 -1.69 -17.03 -2.81
C THR A 61 -2.63 -18.13 -2.26
N LEU A 62 -3.10 -19.04 -3.11
CA LEU A 62 -3.79 -20.25 -2.67
C LEU A 62 -2.89 -21.15 -1.83
N GLY A 63 -1.62 -21.32 -2.23
CA GLY A 63 -0.61 -22.00 -1.41
C GLY A 63 -0.47 -21.35 -0.03
N ARG A 64 -0.42 -20.03 0.04
CA ARG A 64 -0.46 -19.32 1.34
C ARG A 64 -1.69 -19.71 2.15
N LEU A 65 -2.89 -19.69 1.57
CA LEU A 65 -4.10 -20.08 2.31
C LEU A 65 -4.04 -21.53 2.81
N CYS A 66 -3.55 -22.46 1.99
CA CYS A 66 -3.37 -23.85 2.35
C CYS A 66 -2.37 -24.04 3.51
N SER A 67 -1.27 -23.27 3.56
CA SER A 67 -0.33 -23.33 4.68
C SER A 67 -0.97 -22.83 5.98
N HIS A 68 -1.83 -21.80 5.92
CA HIS A 68 -2.61 -21.34 7.07
C HIS A 68 -3.59 -22.40 7.56
N TRP A 69 -4.26 -23.12 6.66
CA TRP A 69 -5.14 -24.22 7.02
C TRP A 69 -4.38 -25.35 7.74
N ILE A 70 -3.19 -25.72 7.26
CA ILE A 70 -2.33 -26.73 7.91
C ILE A 70 -1.98 -26.28 9.34
N VAL A 71 -1.56 -25.01 9.52
CA VAL A 71 -1.19 -24.46 10.82
C VAL A 71 -2.40 -24.38 11.76
N TYR A 72 -3.55 -23.92 11.26
CA TYR A 72 -4.83 -23.90 11.98
C TYR A 72 -5.18 -25.29 12.53
N ARG A 73 -5.12 -26.29 11.65
CA ARG A 73 -5.45 -27.66 12.04
C ARG A 73 -4.41 -28.27 12.98
N ALA A 74 -3.13 -27.91 12.84
CA ALA A 74 -2.07 -28.33 13.76
C ALA A 74 -2.33 -27.77 15.16
N ALA A 75 -2.67 -26.49 15.25
CA ALA A 75 -3.08 -25.87 16.51
C ALA A 75 -4.32 -26.56 17.11
N LEU A 76 -5.37 -26.85 16.32
CA LEU A 76 -6.55 -27.59 16.76
C LEU A 76 -6.18 -28.95 17.38
N SER A 77 -5.34 -29.73 16.68
CA SER A 77 -4.94 -31.06 17.14
C SER A 77 -4.03 -31.01 18.38
N VAL A 78 -3.06 -30.09 18.42
CA VAL A 78 -2.13 -29.94 19.55
C VAL A 78 -2.87 -29.44 20.78
N CYS A 79 -3.77 -28.48 20.62
CA CYS A 79 -4.51 -27.86 21.72
C CYS A 79 -5.70 -28.67 22.23
N SER A 80 -5.95 -29.85 21.65
CA SER A 80 -6.89 -30.82 22.22
C SER A 80 -6.44 -31.28 23.61
N ASP A 81 -5.12 -31.37 23.84
CA ASP A 81 -4.54 -31.57 25.16
C ASP A 81 -4.36 -30.22 25.90
N SER A 82 -4.72 -30.19 27.19
CA SER A 82 -4.71 -28.95 27.99
C SER A 82 -3.31 -28.45 28.31
N LYS A 83 -2.33 -29.33 28.52
CA LYS A 83 -0.94 -28.94 28.79
C LYS A 83 -0.31 -28.33 27.54
N ARG A 84 -0.47 -29.00 26.39
CA ARG A 84 0.01 -28.53 25.08
C ARG A 84 -0.68 -27.24 24.66
N ARG A 85 -1.98 -27.08 24.93
CA ARG A 85 -2.72 -25.83 24.72
C ARG A 85 -2.11 -24.67 25.51
N ASN A 86 -1.89 -24.86 26.80
CA ASN A 86 -1.28 -23.83 27.64
C ASN A 86 0.14 -23.49 27.20
N PHE A 87 0.94 -24.49 26.81
CA PHE A 87 2.27 -24.28 26.25
C PHE A 87 2.22 -23.39 25.00
N LEU A 88 1.34 -23.66 24.04
CA LEU A 88 1.21 -22.85 22.83
C LEU A 88 0.76 -21.41 23.13
N ILE A 89 -0.17 -21.23 24.06
CA ILE A 89 -0.59 -19.88 24.52
C ILE A 89 0.60 -19.12 25.09
N TRP A 90 1.40 -19.76 25.96
CA TRP A 90 2.60 -19.14 26.52
C TRP A 90 3.66 -18.81 25.47
N MET A 91 3.84 -19.64 24.45
CA MET A 91 4.74 -19.34 23.34
C MET A 91 4.31 -18.08 22.58
N ILE A 92 3.02 -17.86 22.37
CA ILE A 92 2.52 -16.63 21.73
C ILE A 92 2.78 -15.41 22.62
N ILE A 93 2.49 -15.51 23.92
CA ILE A 93 2.72 -14.42 24.89
C ILE A 93 4.21 -14.05 24.96
N LEU A 94 5.07 -15.05 25.12
CA LEU A 94 6.53 -14.86 25.23
C LEU A 94 7.14 -14.36 23.92
N ALA A 95 6.64 -14.82 22.77
CA ALA A 95 7.02 -14.23 21.48
C ALA A 95 6.64 -12.74 21.44
N GLY A 96 5.43 -12.38 21.87
CA GLY A 96 5.01 -10.98 22.02
C GLY A 96 6.02 -10.15 22.82
N ILE A 97 6.45 -10.65 23.99
CA ILE A 97 7.46 -9.99 24.83
C ILE A 97 8.81 -9.90 24.15
N ALA A 98 9.29 -10.99 23.55
CA ALA A 98 10.59 -11.01 22.87
C ALA A 98 10.64 -9.97 21.74
N TYR A 99 9.59 -9.89 20.91
CA TYR A 99 9.51 -8.89 19.85
C TYR A 99 9.34 -7.45 20.37
N SER A 100 8.68 -7.26 21.51
CA SER A 100 8.58 -5.96 22.19
C SER A 100 9.93 -5.49 22.74
N VAL A 101 10.69 -6.38 23.37
CA VAL A 101 12.06 -6.09 23.84
C VAL A 101 12.97 -5.77 22.66
N PHE A 102 12.91 -6.60 21.61
CA PHE A 102 13.67 -6.37 20.37
C PHE A 102 13.34 -5.00 19.75
N GLY A 103 12.06 -4.65 19.64
CA GLY A 103 11.62 -3.36 19.12
C GLY A 103 12.04 -2.19 20.02
N GLY A 104 12.08 -2.38 21.34
CA GLY A 104 12.63 -1.42 22.29
C GLY A 104 14.12 -1.14 22.05
N LEU A 105 14.92 -2.20 21.89
CA LEU A 105 16.35 -2.11 21.60
C LEU A 105 16.63 -1.45 20.24
N GLN A 106 15.76 -1.64 19.24
CA GLN A 106 15.85 -0.93 17.97
C GLN A 106 15.52 0.57 18.10
N LEU A 107 14.53 0.94 18.91
CA LEU A 107 14.20 2.35 19.15
C LEU A 107 15.32 3.11 19.85
N THR A 108 16.02 2.45 20.77
CA THR A 108 17.17 3.02 21.49
C THR A 108 18.47 3.00 20.69
N GLY A 109 18.47 2.37 19.50
CA GLY A 109 19.63 2.31 18.61
C GLY A 109 20.66 1.24 18.96
N TYR A 110 20.38 0.38 19.94
CA TYR A 110 21.27 -0.74 20.30
C TYR A 110 21.27 -1.84 19.23
N PHE A 111 20.14 -2.05 18.56
CA PHE A 111 20.04 -2.97 17.44
C PHE A 111 19.93 -2.24 16.11
N PRO A 112 20.54 -2.78 15.03
CA PRO A 112 20.42 -2.21 13.71
C PRO A 112 18.97 -2.23 13.26
N SER A 113 18.61 -1.19 12.53
CA SER A 113 17.31 -1.05 11.91
C SER A 113 17.47 -0.96 10.40
N ASP A 114 16.52 -1.55 9.67
CA ASP A 114 16.51 -1.48 8.21
C ASP A 114 16.23 -0.04 7.74
N TYR A 115 16.58 0.30 6.49
CA TYR A 115 16.49 1.68 5.97
C TYR A 115 15.07 2.28 6.02
N TRP A 116 14.03 1.44 6.06
CA TRP A 116 12.62 1.86 6.14
C TRP A 116 12.11 2.02 7.58
N TYR A 117 12.92 1.70 8.59
CA TYR A 117 12.50 1.74 9.99
C TYR A 117 12.43 3.17 10.51
N SER A 118 11.23 3.58 10.95
CA SER A 118 11.05 4.89 11.57
C SER A 118 11.40 4.85 13.06
N LYS A 119 12.40 5.63 13.48
CA LYS A 119 12.68 5.86 14.92
C LYS A 119 11.52 6.54 15.68
N SER A 120 10.50 7.00 14.96
CA SER A 120 9.32 7.63 15.55
C SER A 120 8.28 6.64 16.09
N SER A 121 8.35 5.34 15.74
CA SER A 121 7.38 4.35 16.21
C SER A 121 7.99 2.97 16.34
N MET A 122 7.64 2.21 17.37
CA MET A 122 8.08 0.84 17.52
C MET A 122 7.45 -0.04 16.45
N ALA A 123 8.27 -0.58 15.55
CA ALA A 123 7.84 -1.54 14.52
C ALA A 123 8.46 -2.93 14.71
N SER A 124 9.50 -3.06 15.55
CA SER A 124 10.25 -4.32 15.70
C SER A 124 10.70 -4.84 14.31
N ARG A 125 10.50 -6.13 14.01
CA ARG A 125 10.76 -6.71 12.67
C ARG A 125 9.67 -6.44 11.62
N TYR A 126 8.64 -5.67 11.94
CA TYR A 126 7.63 -5.24 10.96
C TYR A 126 8.06 -3.95 10.25
N VAL A 127 7.47 -3.71 9.08
CA VAL A 127 7.74 -2.52 8.26
C VAL A 127 7.27 -1.23 8.94
N ASN A 128 6.15 -1.27 9.68
CA ASN A 128 5.59 -0.12 10.36
C ASN A 128 5.04 -0.50 11.76
N GLY A 129 4.83 0.50 12.61
CA GLY A 129 4.28 0.29 13.95
C GLY A 129 2.86 -0.23 13.97
N GLY A 130 2.03 0.10 12.97
CA GLY A 130 0.65 -0.40 12.84
C GLY A 130 0.58 -1.92 12.72
N HIS A 131 1.47 -2.50 11.91
CA HIS A 131 1.57 -3.94 11.68
C HIS A 131 2.04 -4.67 12.94
N PHE A 132 3.02 -4.11 13.64
CA PHE A 132 3.49 -4.67 14.91
C PHE A 132 2.41 -4.59 16.00
N ALA A 133 1.68 -3.46 16.07
CA ALA A 133 0.54 -3.31 16.97
C ALA A 133 -0.53 -4.39 16.74
N ALA A 134 -0.84 -4.70 15.48
CA ALA A 134 -1.78 -5.75 15.13
C ALA A 134 -1.29 -7.16 15.55
N PHE A 135 0.02 -7.42 15.47
CA PHE A 135 0.62 -8.65 16.01
C PHE A 135 0.45 -8.74 17.54
N LEU A 136 0.62 -7.63 18.27
CA LEU A 136 0.51 -7.60 19.75
C LEU A 136 -0.91 -7.88 20.27
N VAL A 137 -1.95 -7.73 19.44
CA VAL A 137 -3.35 -7.99 19.83
C VAL A 137 -3.54 -9.39 20.39
N ALA A 138 -2.97 -10.42 19.74
CA ALA A 138 -3.10 -11.80 20.19
C ALA A 138 -2.47 -12.05 21.57
N PRO A 139 -1.17 -11.77 21.80
CA PRO A 139 -0.57 -11.97 23.11
C PRO A 139 -1.21 -11.09 24.20
N ILE A 140 -1.75 -9.91 23.90
CA ILE A 140 -2.46 -9.06 24.88
C ILE A 140 -3.71 -9.77 25.41
N PHE A 141 -4.64 -10.16 24.53
CA PHE A 141 -5.89 -10.79 24.96
C PHE A 141 -5.68 -12.19 25.54
N LEU A 142 -4.66 -12.93 25.07
CA LEU A 142 -4.26 -14.20 25.66
C LEU A 142 -3.66 -14.03 27.06
N SER A 143 -2.85 -13.00 27.30
CA SER A 143 -2.32 -12.67 28.64
C SER A 143 -3.45 -12.29 29.59
N LEU A 144 -4.42 -11.49 29.11
CA LEU A 144 -5.60 -11.11 29.90
C LEU A 144 -6.42 -12.35 30.32
N ALA A 145 -6.64 -13.29 29.39
CA ALA A 145 -7.28 -14.56 29.71
C ALA A 145 -6.44 -15.40 30.68
N ALA A 146 -5.10 -15.44 30.53
CA ALA A 146 -4.20 -16.21 31.40
C ALA A 146 -4.20 -15.73 32.86
N ILE A 147 -4.28 -14.41 33.09
CA ILE A 147 -4.40 -13.81 34.44
C ILE A 147 -5.67 -14.32 35.16
N LEU A 148 -6.79 -14.33 34.43
CA LEU A 148 -8.08 -14.77 34.98
C LEU A 148 -8.17 -16.31 35.10
N ASN A 149 -7.40 -17.03 34.28
CA ASN A 149 -7.46 -18.48 34.17
C ASN A 149 -6.50 -19.23 35.10
N SER A 150 -5.42 -18.58 35.56
CA SER A 150 -4.41 -19.21 36.40
C SER A 150 -4.88 -19.31 37.86
N ARG A 151 -4.58 -20.43 38.54
CA ARG A 151 -4.76 -20.57 40.00
C ARG A 151 -3.49 -20.24 40.77
N ASN A 152 -2.33 -20.46 40.16
CA ASN A 152 -1.02 -20.15 40.73
C ASN A 152 -0.77 -18.63 40.71
N TYR A 153 -0.51 -18.05 41.88
CA TYR A 153 -0.26 -16.63 42.06
C TYR A 153 0.99 -16.15 41.28
N ILE A 154 2.05 -16.94 41.22
CA ILE A 154 3.28 -16.61 40.47
C ILE A 154 2.96 -16.46 38.98
N LEU A 155 2.18 -17.38 38.42
CA LEU A 155 1.76 -17.32 37.02
C LEU A 155 0.82 -16.14 36.75
N LYS A 156 -0.02 -15.73 37.71
CA LYS A 156 -0.83 -14.50 37.60
C LYS A 156 0.04 -13.27 37.51
N VAL A 157 0.97 -13.11 38.45
CA VAL A 157 1.89 -11.96 38.51
C VAL A 157 2.74 -11.92 37.25
N PHE A 158 3.28 -13.06 36.82
CA PHE A 158 4.05 -13.15 35.58
C PHE A 158 3.22 -12.78 34.34
N SER A 159 1.99 -13.31 34.21
CA SER A 159 1.06 -12.94 33.12
C SER A 159 0.73 -11.44 33.13
N PHE A 160 0.58 -10.85 34.32
CA PHE A 160 0.34 -9.42 34.49
C PHE A 160 1.54 -8.60 34.03
N LEU A 161 2.77 -8.97 34.41
CA LEU A 161 3.99 -8.31 33.94
C LEU A 161 4.14 -8.41 32.42
N CYS A 162 3.84 -9.58 31.83
CA CYS A 162 3.79 -9.72 30.38
C CYS A 162 2.76 -8.77 29.75
N LEU A 163 1.53 -8.72 30.29
CA LEU A 163 0.51 -7.81 29.80
C LEU A 163 0.98 -6.34 29.86
N MET A 164 1.64 -5.93 30.95
CA MET A 164 2.19 -4.58 31.09
C MET A 164 3.25 -4.27 30.02
N GLY A 165 4.20 -5.19 29.79
CA GLY A 165 5.21 -5.04 28.74
C GLY A 165 4.62 -4.97 27.34
N LEU A 166 3.59 -5.78 27.05
CA LEU A 166 2.88 -5.76 25.76
C LEU A 166 2.08 -4.47 25.55
N LEU A 167 1.42 -3.96 26.59
CA LEU A 167 0.69 -2.68 26.52
C LEU A 167 1.66 -1.51 26.34
N ALA A 168 2.79 -1.50 27.05
CA ALA A 168 3.83 -0.49 26.86
C ALA A 168 4.36 -0.49 25.41
N ALA A 169 4.63 -1.66 24.85
CA ALA A 169 5.01 -1.79 23.43
C ALA A 169 3.91 -1.30 22.48
N LEU A 170 2.64 -1.63 22.76
CA LEU A 170 1.50 -1.16 21.97
C LEU A 170 1.42 0.38 21.95
N VAL A 171 1.70 1.06 23.06
CA VAL A 171 1.76 2.53 23.09
C VAL A 171 2.86 3.04 22.16
N LEU A 172 4.05 2.45 22.25
CA LEU A 172 5.23 2.87 21.48
C LEU A 172 5.04 2.64 19.96
N THR A 173 4.11 1.78 19.55
CA THR A 173 3.75 1.62 18.12
C THR A 173 3.04 2.84 17.53
N ARG A 174 2.40 3.67 18.36
CA ARG A 174 1.59 4.84 17.95
C ARG A 174 0.42 4.50 16.99
N SER A 175 -0.09 3.26 17.00
CA SER A 175 -1.16 2.80 16.11
C SER A 175 -2.57 3.14 16.61
N ARG A 176 -3.18 4.20 16.04
CA ARG A 176 -4.51 4.70 16.42
C ARG A 176 -5.63 3.67 16.19
N THR A 177 -5.64 3.05 15.00
CA THR A 177 -6.68 2.10 14.58
C THR A 177 -6.69 0.84 15.44
N VAL A 178 -5.51 0.39 15.88
CA VAL A 178 -5.39 -0.76 16.77
C VAL A 178 -5.87 -0.41 18.18
N TRP A 179 -5.57 0.77 18.72
CA TRP A 179 -6.10 1.19 20.02
C TRP A 179 -7.63 1.24 20.07
N ILE A 180 -8.27 1.77 19.03
CA ILE A 180 -9.74 1.77 18.90
C ILE A 180 -10.27 0.32 18.88
N SER A 181 -9.63 -0.55 18.10
CA SER A 181 -10.00 -1.98 18.01
C SER A 181 -9.83 -2.71 19.35
N VAL A 182 -8.73 -2.45 20.07
CA VAL A 182 -8.44 -3.02 21.39
C VAL A 182 -9.47 -2.54 22.41
N GLY A 183 -9.79 -1.25 22.45
CA GLY A 183 -10.79 -0.70 23.38
C GLY A 183 -12.17 -1.33 23.18
N PHE A 184 -12.62 -1.43 21.93
CA PHE A 184 -13.90 -2.07 21.60
C PHE A 184 -13.90 -3.57 21.94
N CYS A 185 -12.84 -4.30 21.60
CA CYS A 185 -12.76 -5.73 21.89
C CYS A 185 -12.54 -6.03 23.38
N PHE A 186 -11.91 -5.11 24.12
CA PHE A 186 -11.82 -5.16 25.58
C PHE A 186 -13.20 -4.99 26.22
N PHE A 187 -14.05 -4.09 25.70
CA PHE A 187 -15.44 -3.99 26.13
C PHE A 187 -16.20 -5.30 25.86
N ILE A 188 -16.08 -5.90 24.68
CA ILE A 188 -16.69 -7.22 24.37
C ILE A 188 -16.18 -8.29 25.32
N PHE A 189 -14.88 -8.30 25.62
CA PHE A 189 -14.26 -9.23 26.56
C PHE A 189 -14.89 -9.09 27.96
N LEU A 190 -14.98 -7.86 28.49
CA LEU A 190 -15.61 -7.59 29.79
C LEU A 190 -17.10 -7.92 29.82
N TRP A 191 -17.83 -7.54 28.77
CA TRP A 191 -19.26 -7.84 28.64
C TRP A 191 -19.51 -9.36 28.65
N SER A 192 -18.68 -10.12 27.94
CA SER A 192 -18.75 -11.59 27.93
C SER A 192 -18.49 -12.16 29.32
N LEU A 193 -17.48 -11.67 30.05
CA LEU A 193 -17.20 -12.10 31.42
C LEU A 193 -18.33 -11.77 32.40
N ALA A 194 -18.98 -10.62 32.25
CA ALA A 194 -20.14 -10.23 33.07
C ALA A 194 -21.32 -11.18 32.84
N ARG A 195 -21.60 -11.56 31.58
CA ARG A 195 -22.66 -12.52 31.23
C ARG A 195 -22.40 -13.91 31.77
N LEU A 196 -21.14 -14.31 31.91
CA LEU A 196 -20.74 -15.58 32.50
C LEU A 196 -20.82 -15.62 34.04
N LYS A 197 -21.23 -14.51 34.69
CA LYS A 197 -21.32 -14.37 36.16
C LYS A 197 -20.01 -14.67 36.90
N ILE A 198 -18.88 -14.66 36.18
CA ILE A 198 -17.52 -14.87 36.71
C ILE A 198 -17.12 -13.68 37.58
N ILE A 199 -17.61 -12.50 37.21
CA ILE A 199 -17.36 -11.25 37.89
C ILE A 199 -18.40 -11.09 39.01
N ARG A 200 -18.08 -11.55 40.24
CA ARG A 200 -18.77 -11.07 41.45
C ARG A 200 -18.40 -9.60 41.70
N LYS A 201 -19.32 -8.81 42.25
CA LYS A 201 -19.21 -7.35 42.43
C LYS A 201 -17.84 -6.98 43.04
N LYS A 202 -16.99 -6.23 42.30
CA LYS A 202 -15.88 -5.33 42.72
C LYS A 202 -14.44 -5.49 42.15
N PRO A 203 -13.95 -6.57 41.49
CA PRO A 203 -12.57 -6.57 40.95
C PRO A 203 -12.41 -5.94 39.55
N TRP A 204 -13.52 -5.66 38.84
CA TRP A 204 -13.49 -5.01 37.52
C TRP A 204 -13.10 -3.54 37.59
N PHE A 205 -13.46 -2.85 38.68
CA PHE A 205 -12.93 -1.51 38.95
C PHE A 205 -11.41 -1.55 39.02
N GLY A 206 -10.76 -2.57 39.58
CA GLY A 206 -9.29 -2.66 39.61
C GLY A 206 -8.65 -2.82 38.23
N LEU A 207 -9.18 -3.70 37.36
CA LEU A 207 -8.63 -3.90 36.01
C LEU A 207 -8.95 -2.73 35.06
N ILE A 208 -10.15 -2.16 35.17
CA ILE A 208 -10.54 -0.94 34.46
C ILE A 208 -9.71 0.24 34.97
N PHE A 209 -9.56 0.40 36.29
CA PHE A 209 -8.75 1.44 36.91
C PHE A 209 -7.27 1.30 36.58
N ILE A 210 -6.69 0.09 36.51
CA ILE A 210 -5.31 -0.11 36.05
C ILE A 210 -5.18 0.19 34.55
N PHE A 211 -6.14 -0.25 33.71
CA PHE A 211 -6.16 0.09 32.29
C PHE A 211 -6.23 1.60 32.07
N PHE A 212 -7.12 2.30 32.78
CA PHE A 212 -7.28 3.75 32.73
C PHE A 212 -6.14 4.50 33.43
N ILE A 213 -5.52 3.97 34.49
CA ILE A 213 -4.31 4.50 35.12
C ILE A 213 -3.13 4.38 34.18
N LEU A 214 -3.00 3.30 33.40
CA LEU A 214 -1.94 3.21 32.40
C LEU A 214 -2.23 4.19 31.26
N LEU A 215 -3.48 4.29 30.82
CA LEU A 215 -3.92 5.31 29.87
C LEU A 215 -3.65 6.75 30.37
N ALA A 216 -3.80 6.99 31.67
CA ALA A 216 -3.62 8.28 32.35
C ALA A 216 -2.18 8.57 32.82
N ALA A 217 -1.38 7.56 33.16
CA ALA A 217 0.06 7.71 33.37
C ALA A 217 0.74 8.04 32.04
N LEU A 218 0.18 7.53 30.95
CA LEU A 218 0.50 8.00 29.60
C LEU A 218 -0.08 9.40 29.33
N TRP A 219 -1.26 9.80 29.89
CA TRP A 219 -1.73 11.21 29.90
C TRP A 219 -0.68 12.16 30.45
N GLY A 220 -0.04 11.82 31.58
CA GLY A 220 0.95 12.69 32.24
C GLY A 220 2.27 12.90 31.50
N SER A 221 2.56 12.12 30.47
CA SER A 221 3.83 12.17 29.72
C SER A 221 3.86 13.16 28.55
N GLY A 222 2.78 13.94 28.34
CA GLY A 222 2.64 14.86 27.19
C GLY A 222 2.45 14.15 25.83
N TYR A 223 2.44 12.81 25.81
CA TYR A 223 2.29 12.00 24.59
C TYR A 223 0.91 12.12 23.95
N TRP A 224 -0.12 12.32 24.78
CA TRP A 224 -1.48 12.55 24.30
C TRP A 224 -1.63 13.88 23.57
N ILE A 225 -0.86 14.90 23.93
CA ILE A 225 -0.83 16.16 23.17
C ILE A 225 -0.33 15.89 21.75
N LYS A 226 0.62 14.97 21.55
CA LYS A 226 1.09 14.57 20.20
C LYS A 226 0.08 13.70 19.44
N ILE A 227 -0.70 12.87 20.14
CA ILE A 227 -1.79 12.09 19.53
C ILE A 227 -2.94 13.03 19.15
N LEU A 228 -3.33 13.95 20.04
CA LEU A 228 -4.39 14.93 19.86
C LEU A 228 -3.99 15.97 18.80
N ALA A 229 -2.75 16.46 18.78
CA ALA A 229 -2.22 17.30 17.71
C ALA A 229 -2.35 16.60 16.35
N ARG A 230 -2.04 15.30 16.26
CA ARG A 230 -2.29 14.49 15.05
C ARG A 230 -3.78 14.26 14.71
N PHE A 231 -4.68 14.42 15.67
CA PHE A 231 -6.13 14.40 15.44
C PHE A 231 -6.66 15.78 15.06
N LEU A 232 -6.10 16.87 15.61
CA LEU A 232 -6.46 18.26 15.31
C LEU A 232 -5.86 18.74 13.98
N GLU A 233 -4.71 18.20 13.56
CA GLU A 233 -4.15 18.36 12.20
C GLU A 233 -5.12 17.89 11.10
N ILE A 234 -6.09 17.01 11.42
CA ILE A 234 -7.15 16.59 10.50
C ILE A 234 -8.16 17.72 10.24
N TRP A 235 -8.30 18.64 11.20
CA TRP A 235 -9.30 19.72 11.18
C TRP A 235 -8.75 21.02 10.61
N ASP A 236 -7.44 21.28 10.72
CA ASP A 236 -6.87 22.60 10.47
C ASP A 236 -6.43 22.86 9.01
N GLY A 237 -6.47 21.86 8.13
CA GLY A 237 -6.35 22.01 6.65
C GLY A 237 -5.07 22.66 6.10
N LYS A 238 -4.16 23.19 6.93
CA LYS A 238 -3.09 24.12 6.54
C LYS A 238 -1.70 23.53 6.45
N HIS A 239 -1.51 22.26 6.84
CA HIS A 239 -0.23 21.58 6.66
C HIS A 239 -0.44 20.25 5.92
N LEU A 240 0.15 20.15 4.73
CA LEU A 240 0.19 18.99 3.84
C LEU A 240 0.87 17.77 4.51
N ASN A 241 0.20 17.14 5.47
CA ASN A 241 0.43 15.76 5.90
C ASN A 241 -0.84 14.93 5.60
N ILE A 242 -1.20 14.90 4.31
CA ILE A 242 -2.41 14.28 3.71
C ILE A 242 -2.50 12.75 3.94
N PHE A 243 -1.48 12.12 4.55
CA PHE A 243 -1.12 10.71 4.40
C PHE A 243 -1.96 9.60 5.09
N SER A 244 -3.05 9.84 5.84
CA SER A 244 -3.64 8.76 6.68
C SER A 244 -5.08 8.33 6.41
N LEU A 245 -5.99 9.19 5.95
CA LEU A 245 -7.42 8.84 5.84
C LEU A 245 -7.98 9.18 4.45
N VAL A 246 -7.68 10.37 3.92
CA VAL A 246 -8.12 10.81 2.58
C VAL A 246 -7.59 9.86 1.49
N HIS A 247 -6.29 9.51 1.51
CA HIS A 247 -5.75 8.49 0.58
C HIS A 247 -6.44 7.13 0.74
N ARG A 248 -6.79 6.70 1.96
CA ARG A 248 -7.50 5.44 2.19
C ARG A 248 -8.90 5.47 1.60
N PHE A 249 -9.64 6.57 1.74
CA PHE A 249 -10.93 6.73 1.09
C PHE A 249 -10.83 6.63 -0.42
N SER A 250 -9.81 7.25 -1.02
CA SER A 250 -9.52 7.06 -2.44
C SER A 250 -9.22 5.60 -2.78
N PHE A 251 -8.42 4.90 -1.95
CA PHE A 251 -8.15 3.47 -2.17
C PHE A 251 -9.42 2.64 -2.12
N TRP A 252 -10.32 2.98 -1.21
CA TRP A 252 -11.60 2.31 -1.05
C TRP A 252 -12.52 2.59 -2.24
N GLN A 253 -12.59 3.83 -2.69
CA GLN A 253 -13.35 4.20 -3.89
C GLN A 253 -12.83 3.48 -5.13
N GLY A 254 -11.51 3.48 -5.36
CA GLY A 254 -10.90 2.72 -6.45
C GLY A 254 -11.15 1.21 -6.33
N SER A 255 -11.15 0.67 -5.10
CA SER A 255 -11.42 -0.75 -4.85
C SER A 255 -12.88 -1.09 -5.17
N LEU A 256 -13.83 -0.21 -4.83
CA LEU A 256 -15.23 -0.35 -5.20
C LEU A 256 -15.43 -0.32 -6.72
N HIS A 257 -14.75 0.58 -7.42
CA HIS A 257 -14.76 0.60 -8.89
C HIS A 257 -14.18 -0.70 -9.48
N ALA A 258 -13.09 -1.23 -8.88
CA ALA A 258 -12.51 -2.50 -9.30
C ALA A 258 -13.47 -3.68 -9.07
N ILE A 259 -14.19 -3.70 -7.94
CA ILE A 259 -15.23 -4.70 -7.65
C ILE A 259 -16.36 -4.61 -8.68
N TRP A 260 -16.84 -3.39 -8.98
CA TRP A 260 -17.91 -3.19 -9.96
C TRP A 260 -17.50 -3.58 -11.38
N ALA A 261 -16.25 -3.33 -11.77
CA ALA A 261 -15.73 -3.73 -13.07
C ALA A 261 -15.65 -5.26 -13.24
N ARG A 262 -15.52 -6.02 -12.15
CA ARG A 262 -15.50 -7.49 -12.17
C ARG A 262 -16.10 -8.08 -10.89
N PRO A 263 -17.45 -8.18 -10.77
CA PRO A 263 -18.11 -8.57 -9.51
C PRO A 263 -17.78 -9.98 -9.00
N TRP A 264 -17.26 -10.85 -9.85
CA TRP A 264 -16.77 -12.20 -9.49
C TRP A 264 -15.29 -12.25 -9.09
N GLY A 265 -14.62 -11.10 -9.01
CA GLY A 265 -13.24 -10.96 -8.53
C GLY A 265 -12.18 -11.02 -9.63
N TRP A 266 -11.04 -10.39 -9.36
CA TRP A 266 -9.89 -10.33 -10.27
C TRP A 266 -8.99 -11.57 -10.18
N GLY A 267 -9.03 -12.28 -9.07
CA GLY A 267 -8.17 -13.40 -8.75
C GLY A 267 -7.43 -13.15 -7.44
N PHE A 268 -7.25 -14.19 -6.64
CA PHE A 268 -6.65 -14.05 -5.32
C PHE A 268 -5.23 -13.47 -5.39
N GLY A 269 -4.93 -12.42 -4.63
CA GLY A 269 -3.59 -11.83 -4.57
C GLY A 269 -3.19 -11.04 -5.82
N THR A 270 -4.15 -10.58 -6.63
CA THR A 270 -3.87 -9.82 -7.86
C THR A 270 -4.00 -8.30 -7.70
N PHE A 271 -4.47 -7.84 -6.54
CA PHE A 271 -4.76 -6.44 -6.25
C PHE A 271 -3.66 -5.46 -6.70
N VAL A 272 -2.41 -5.67 -6.30
CA VAL A 272 -1.29 -4.75 -6.60
C VAL A 272 -1.08 -4.53 -8.10
N HIS A 273 -1.45 -5.50 -8.94
CA HIS A 273 -1.29 -5.42 -10.39
C HIS A 273 -2.48 -4.77 -11.09
N ILE A 274 -3.71 -4.97 -10.58
CA ILE A 274 -4.93 -4.46 -11.24
C ILE A 274 -5.35 -3.09 -10.71
N PHE A 275 -5.06 -2.80 -9.44
CA PHE A 275 -5.49 -1.59 -8.76
C PHE A 275 -4.96 -0.27 -9.37
N PRO A 276 -3.74 -0.19 -9.94
CA PRO A 276 -3.25 1.04 -10.59
C PRO A 276 -4.23 1.65 -11.60
N ARG A 277 -4.99 0.82 -12.32
CA ARG A 277 -6.01 1.25 -13.29
C ARG A 277 -7.20 1.98 -12.65
N PHE A 278 -7.52 1.65 -11.40
CA PHE A 278 -8.69 2.16 -10.69
C PHE A 278 -8.36 3.26 -9.69
N ARG A 279 -7.10 3.71 -9.62
CA ARG A 279 -6.71 4.82 -8.77
C ARG A 279 -7.44 6.09 -9.19
N THR A 280 -7.87 6.87 -8.21
CA THR A 280 -8.56 8.15 -8.45
C THR A 280 -7.61 9.35 -8.41
N HIS A 281 -6.37 9.17 -7.94
CA HIS A 281 -5.32 10.18 -7.97
C HIS A 281 -3.95 9.54 -8.18
N SER A 282 -3.00 10.39 -8.60
CA SER A 282 -1.61 10.04 -8.83
C SER A 282 -0.87 9.92 -7.50
N ASP A 283 -0.48 8.71 -7.11
CA ASP A 283 0.39 8.50 -5.94
C ASP A 283 1.80 8.13 -6.38
N ARG A 284 2.81 8.71 -5.73
CA ARG A 284 4.23 8.38 -5.97
C ARG A 284 4.57 6.92 -5.63
N PHE A 285 3.75 6.26 -4.81
CA PHE A 285 4.04 4.94 -4.25
C PHE A 285 3.17 3.83 -4.87
N LEU A 286 3.70 2.62 -4.84
CA LEU A 286 2.95 1.41 -5.17
C LEU A 286 1.94 1.14 -4.04
N VAL A 287 0.68 0.97 -4.40
CA VAL A 287 -0.40 0.60 -3.47
C VAL A 287 -0.55 -0.91 -3.52
N ASP A 288 0.02 -1.58 -2.52
CA ASP A 288 0.09 -3.04 -2.47
C ASP A 288 -1.24 -3.69 -2.05
N TYR A 289 -2.07 -2.98 -1.27
CA TYR A 289 -3.32 -3.49 -0.68
C TYR A 289 -4.37 -2.39 -0.53
N ALA A 290 -5.65 -2.78 -0.41
CA ALA A 290 -6.77 -1.85 -0.23
C ALA A 290 -6.80 -1.14 1.13
N HIS A 291 -5.95 -1.53 2.10
CA HIS A 291 -6.02 -1.10 3.50
C HIS A 291 -7.42 -1.30 4.14
N ASN A 292 -8.16 -2.29 3.65
CA ASN A 292 -9.44 -2.73 4.16
C ASN A 292 -9.65 -4.17 3.71
N GLU A 293 -9.73 -5.09 4.67
CA GLU A 293 -9.79 -6.53 4.40
C GLU A 293 -11.04 -6.93 3.61
N THR A 294 -12.18 -6.27 3.87
CA THR A 294 -13.43 -6.55 3.17
C THR A 294 -13.35 -6.14 1.71
N LEU A 295 -12.84 -4.93 1.43
CA LEU A 295 -12.64 -4.46 0.06
C LEU A 295 -11.55 -5.24 -0.66
N GLN A 296 -10.48 -5.59 0.03
CA GLN A 296 -9.41 -6.43 -0.51
C GLN A 296 -9.97 -7.79 -0.96
N ILE A 297 -10.76 -8.47 -0.11
CA ILE A 297 -11.44 -9.72 -0.47
C ILE A 297 -12.43 -9.50 -1.62
N GLY A 298 -13.15 -8.37 -1.64
CA GLY A 298 -14.04 -8.01 -2.75
C GLY A 298 -13.30 -7.90 -4.08
N VAL A 299 -12.16 -7.22 -4.12
CA VAL A 299 -11.36 -7.09 -5.35
C VAL A 299 -10.77 -8.45 -5.76
N ASP A 300 -10.21 -9.19 -4.81
CA ASP A 300 -9.55 -10.48 -5.08
C ASP A 300 -10.56 -11.57 -5.52
N LEU A 301 -11.69 -11.69 -4.82
CA LEU A 301 -12.61 -12.84 -4.90
C LEU A 301 -14.07 -12.47 -5.23
N GLY A 302 -14.36 -11.18 -5.41
CA GLY A 302 -15.70 -10.71 -5.76
C GLY A 302 -16.72 -10.82 -4.64
N ALA A 303 -17.99 -10.73 -5.02
CA ALA A 303 -19.14 -10.87 -4.12
C ALA A 303 -19.11 -12.21 -3.36
N ALA A 304 -18.74 -13.31 -4.04
CA ALA A 304 -18.63 -14.63 -3.43
C ALA A 304 -17.60 -14.65 -2.28
N GLY A 305 -16.46 -13.96 -2.44
CA GLY A 305 -15.47 -13.80 -1.38
C GLY A 305 -16.00 -13.02 -0.17
N ILE A 306 -16.72 -11.93 -0.41
CA ILE A 306 -17.35 -11.13 0.66
C ILE A 306 -18.38 -11.96 1.42
N THR A 307 -19.26 -12.67 0.71
CA THR A 307 -20.25 -13.57 1.32
C THR A 307 -19.57 -14.65 2.14
N LEU A 308 -18.49 -15.24 1.65
CA LEU A 308 -17.71 -16.21 2.38
C LEU A 308 -17.07 -15.62 3.64
N LEU A 309 -16.46 -14.43 3.56
CA LEU A 309 -15.86 -13.74 4.70
C LEU A 309 -16.87 -13.56 5.83
N PHE A 310 -18.03 -12.97 5.53
CA PHE A 310 -19.07 -12.76 6.54
C PHE A 310 -19.72 -14.08 6.98
N GLY A 311 -19.81 -15.08 6.10
CA GLY A 311 -20.24 -16.43 6.45
C GLY A 311 -19.30 -17.10 7.46
N VAL A 312 -17.98 -16.93 7.32
CA VAL A 312 -16.99 -17.42 8.28
C VAL A 312 -17.09 -16.67 9.61
N LEU A 313 -17.22 -15.34 9.59
CA LEU A 313 -17.42 -14.55 10.82
C LEU A 313 -18.70 -14.95 11.56
N TRP A 314 -19.80 -15.17 10.83
CA TRP A 314 -21.05 -15.68 11.38
C TRP A 314 -20.88 -17.08 11.98
N MET A 315 -20.15 -17.97 11.29
CA MET A 315 -19.86 -19.31 11.79
C MET A 315 -19.01 -19.27 13.08
N VAL A 316 -18.01 -18.39 13.17
CA VAL A 316 -17.22 -18.18 14.39
C VAL A 316 -18.12 -17.68 15.52
N ALA A 317 -18.92 -16.64 15.27
CA ALA A 317 -19.81 -16.06 16.26
C ALA A 317 -20.82 -17.08 16.80
N THR A 318 -21.52 -17.81 15.91
CA THR A 318 -22.51 -18.81 16.29
C THR A 318 -21.89 -20.00 17.02
N SER A 319 -20.68 -20.43 16.65
CA SER A 319 -19.97 -21.51 17.34
C SER A 319 -19.57 -21.11 18.75
N CYS A 320 -19.06 -19.89 18.94
CA CYS A 320 -18.76 -19.35 20.27
C CYS A 320 -20.03 -19.21 21.12
N LEU A 321 -21.13 -18.69 20.56
CA LEU A 321 -22.41 -18.56 21.27
C LEU A 321 -22.96 -19.91 21.74
N ARG A 322 -22.87 -20.95 20.89
CA ARG A 322 -23.26 -22.32 21.28
C ARG A 322 -22.36 -22.86 22.39
N ALA A 323 -21.05 -22.67 22.29
CA ALA A 323 -20.09 -23.10 23.30
C ALA A 323 -20.31 -22.39 24.66
N PHE A 324 -20.67 -21.10 24.66
CA PHE A 324 -21.03 -20.38 25.89
C PHE A 324 -22.31 -20.92 26.55
N LYS A 325 -23.27 -21.41 25.76
CA LYS A 325 -24.53 -21.99 26.22
C LYS A 325 -24.44 -23.48 26.58
N ALA A 326 -23.35 -24.15 26.25
CA ALA A 326 -23.21 -25.58 26.49
C ALA A 326 -23.32 -25.91 28.00
N PRO A 327 -24.14 -26.91 28.38
CA PRO A 327 -24.26 -27.35 29.77
C PRO A 327 -22.98 -28.09 30.20
N HIS A 328 -22.63 -28.03 31.49
CA HIS A 328 -21.47 -28.71 32.11
C HIS A 328 -20.06 -28.29 31.64
N THR A 329 -19.91 -27.13 31.01
CA THR A 329 -18.60 -26.57 30.64
C THR A 329 -17.95 -25.77 31.77
N ASP A 330 -16.65 -25.97 31.98
CA ASP A 330 -15.85 -25.22 32.96
C ASP A 330 -15.77 -23.72 32.61
N VAL A 331 -15.87 -22.88 33.64
CA VAL A 331 -15.79 -21.41 33.58
C VAL A 331 -14.45 -20.97 32.98
N PHE A 332 -13.36 -21.63 33.35
CA PHE A 332 -12.02 -21.35 32.86
C PHE A 332 -11.89 -21.52 31.34
N SER A 333 -12.54 -22.53 30.77
CA SER A 333 -12.61 -22.74 29.32
C SER A 333 -13.32 -21.57 28.63
N LYS A 334 -14.39 -21.04 29.22
CA LYS A 334 -15.12 -19.89 28.67
C LYS A 334 -14.30 -18.60 28.72
N ILE A 335 -13.50 -18.39 29.76
CA ILE A 335 -12.56 -17.25 29.85
C ILE A 335 -11.55 -17.30 28.71
N ARG A 336 -10.93 -18.46 28.48
CA ARG A 336 -9.97 -18.65 27.38
C ARG A 336 -10.61 -18.39 26.02
N LEU A 337 -11.81 -18.92 25.80
CA LEU A 337 -12.58 -18.69 24.58
C LEU A 337 -12.84 -17.20 24.33
N THR A 338 -13.20 -16.44 25.37
CA THR A 338 -13.39 -14.98 25.25
C THR A 338 -12.09 -14.27 24.85
N GLY A 339 -10.94 -14.66 25.40
CA GLY A 339 -9.63 -14.09 25.03
C GLY A 339 -9.26 -14.39 23.57
N GLN A 340 -9.49 -15.62 23.11
CA GLN A 340 -9.24 -16.03 21.72
C GLN A 340 -10.17 -15.28 20.75
N LEU A 341 -11.46 -15.16 21.10
CA LEU A 341 -12.44 -14.41 20.31
C LEU A 341 -12.08 -12.93 20.22
N ALA A 342 -11.74 -12.30 21.34
CA ALA A 342 -11.34 -10.89 21.38
C ALA A 342 -10.06 -10.64 20.57
N SER A 343 -9.09 -11.55 20.63
CA SER A 343 -7.88 -11.50 19.79
C SER A 343 -8.23 -11.53 18.30
N PHE A 344 -9.05 -12.49 17.86
CA PHE A 344 -9.41 -12.63 16.45
C PHE A 344 -10.24 -11.44 15.94
N LEU A 345 -11.26 -11.01 16.70
CA LEU A 345 -12.10 -9.86 16.36
C LEU A 345 -11.30 -8.56 16.30
N CYS A 346 -10.40 -8.33 17.26
CA CYS A 346 -9.60 -7.12 17.29
C CYS A 346 -8.65 -7.05 16.09
N LEU A 347 -8.06 -8.17 15.66
CA LEU A 347 -7.25 -8.21 14.45
C LEU A 347 -8.10 -7.96 13.19
N PHE A 348 -9.30 -8.55 13.11
CA PHE A 348 -10.22 -8.32 12.00
C PHE A 348 -10.65 -6.85 11.91
N MET A 349 -10.98 -6.22 13.05
CA MET A 349 -11.34 -4.80 13.11
C MET A 349 -10.19 -3.88 12.71
N ALA A 350 -8.97 -4.16 13.21
CA ALA A 350 -7.79 -3.42 12.81
C ALA A 350 -7.54 -3.53 11.29
N SER A 351 -7.91 -4.66 10.69
CA SER A 351 -7.79 -4.91 9.25
C SER A 351 -8.86 -4.22 8.39
N GLN A 352 -9.81 -3.49 8.98
CA GLN A 352 -10.74 -2.67 8.19
C GLN A 352 -10.15 -1.30 7.83
N PHE A 353 -9.07 -0.91 8.51
CA PHE A 353 -8.40 0.38 8.30
C PHE A 353 -6.91 0.22 7.92
N ASP A 354 -6.43 -1.01 7.86
CA ASP A 354 -5.09 -1.38 7.45
C ASP A 354 -5.09 -2.82 6.94
N PHE A 355 -3.93 -3.42 6.61
CA PHE A 355 -3.86 -4.77 6.04
C PHE A 355 -3.05 -5.82 6.85
N PRO A 356 -3.08 -5.85 8.20
CA PRO A 356 -2.23 -6.76 8.96
C PRO A 356 -2.54 -8.25 8.68
N MET A 357 -3.76 -8.61 8.28
CA MET A 357 -4.09 -9.98 7.84
C MET A 357 -3.44 -10.38 6.50
N ARG A 358 -2.88 -9.43 5.75
CA ARG A 358 -2.08 -9.72 4.53
C ARG A 358 -0.60 -9.92 4.83
N ILE A 359 -0.18 -9.64 6.06
CA ILE A 359 1.15 -9.96 6.54
C ILE A 359 1.16 -11.41 6.99
N TYR A 360 2.03 -12.20 6.38
CA TYR A 360 2.07 -13.64 6.55
C TYR A 360 2.24 -14.07 8.03
N ALA A 361 3.09 -13.38 8.80
CA ALA A 361 3.30 -13.69 10.22
C ALA A 361 2.03 -13.47 11.07
N THR A 362 1.35 -12.33 10.87
CA THR A 362 0.15 -11.98 11.64
C THR A 362 -1.05 -12.86 11.27
N SER A 363 -1.21 -13.20 9.99
CA SER A 363 -2.25 -14.13 9.52
C SER A 363 -2.01 -15.56 10.01
N LEU A 364 -0.75 -16.02 10.10
CA LEU A 364 -0.42 -17.30 10.74
C LEU A 364 -0.85 -17.32 12.21
N ILE A 365 -0.61 -16.23 12.96
CA ILE A 365 -1.07 -16.12 14.35
C ILE A 365 -2.59 -16.14 14.44
N ALA A 366 -3.29 -15.47 13.52
CA ALA A 366 -4.74 -15.56 13.44
C ALA A 366 -5.22 -17.01 13.22
N ALA A 367 -4.57 -17.75 12.32
CA ALA A 367 -4.85 -19.16 12.08
C ALA A 367 -4.58 -20.03 13.31
N ILE A 368 -3.49 -19.78 14.05
CA ILE A 368 -3.18 -20.46 15.31
C ILE A 368 -4.26 -20.16 16.35
N VAL A 369 -4.62 -18.89 16.55
CA VAL A 369 -5.66 -18.48 17.51
C VAL A 369 -7.01 -19.12 17.17
N LEU A 370 -7.40 -19.17 15.89
CA LEU A 370 -8.59 -19.89 15.45
C LEU A 370 -8.50 -21.39 15.76
N GLY A 371 -7.32 -22.01 15.61
CA GLY A 371 -7.10 -23.43 15.92
C GLY A 371 -7.22 -23.73 17.42
N ILE A 372 -6.64 -22.87 18.26
CA ILE A 372 -6.80 -22.94 19.72
C ILE A 372 -8.29 -22.76 20.09
N MET A 373 -8.98 -21.80 19.46
CA MET A 373 -10.40 -21.53 19.66
C MET A 373 -11.27 -22.74 19.30
N ALA A 374 -11.00 -23.35 18.15
CA ALA A 374 -11.69 -24.55 17.71
C ALA A 374 -11.48 -25.72 18.69
N ALA A 375 -10.25 -25.91 19.20
CA ALA A 375 -9.96 -26.95 20.19
C ALA A 375 -10.72 -26.72 21.51
N GLU A 376 -10.82 -25.46 21.95
CA GLU A 376 -11.55 -25.10 23.15
C GLU A 376 -13.05 -25.37 23.00
N ILE A 377 -13.65 -25.00 21.85
CA ILE A 377 -15.06 -25.28 21.52
C ILE A 377 -15.34 -26.79 21.46
N VAL A 378 -14.44 -27.57 20.86
CA VAL A 378 -14.56 -29.03 20.79
C VAL A 378 -14.48 -29.64 22.19
N GLY A 379 -13.52 -29.22 23.01
CA GLY A 379 -13.38 -29.70 24.39
C GLY A 379 -14.62 -29.41 25.24
N MET A 380 -15.32 -28.30 24.98
CA MET A 380 -16.58 -27.94 25.65
C MET A 380 -17.77 -28.80 25.22
N ASN A 381 -17.85 -29.20 23.95
CA ASN A 381 -19.02 -29.90 23.40
C ASN A 381 -18.90 -31.43 23.49
N GLY A 382 -17.80 -31.95 24.02
CA GLY A 382 -17.50 -33.39 24.10
C GLY A 382 -16.90 -33.93 22.80
N SER A 383 -15.80 -34.67 22.94
CA SER A 383 -15.09 -35.31 21.84
C SER A 383 -15.92 -36.47 21.28
N ARG A 384 -16.47 -36.34 20.07
CA ARG A 384 -16.93 -37.50 19.29
C ARG A 384 -15.85 -37.86 18.28
N PRO A 385 -15.38 -39.11 18.22
CA PRO A 385 -14.48 -39.54 17.17
C PRO A 385 -15.22 -39.53 15.83
N ALA A 386 -14.64 -38.88 14.81
CA ALA A 386 -15.03 -39.06 13.43
C ALA A 386 -14.61 -40.48 13.02
N GLY A 387 -15.51 -41.16 12.30
CA GLY A 387 -15.33 -42.55 11.90
C GLY A 387 -14.04 -42.79 11.13
N ASP A 388 -13.47 -43.98 11.37
CA ASP A 388 -12.34 -44.50 10.59
C ASP A 388 -12.77 -44.66 9.13
N PHE A 389 -12.03 -44.03 8.21
CA PHE A 389 -12.23 -44.16 6.77
C PHE A 389 -10.90 -44.54 6.10
N THR A 390 -10.98 -45.37 5.06
CA THR A 390 -9.90 -46.18 4.44
C THR A 390 -8.54 -45.50 4.26
N LYS A 391 -7.49 -46.11 4.84
CA LYS A 391 -6.20 -45.50 5.25
C LYS A 391 -5.07 -45.46 4.18
N GLY A 392 -5.25 -46.09 3.02
CA GLY A 392 -4.17 -46.24 2.02
C GLY A 392 -4.13 -45.15 0.94
N LEU A 393 -5.14 -45.12 0.07
CA LEU A 393 -5.16 -44.28 -1.12
C LEU A 393 -5.18 -42.77 -0.79
N ARG A 394 -5.92 -42.37 0.25
CA ARG A 394 -6.03 -40.96 0.67
C ARG A 394 -4.70 -40.41 1.18
N ARG A 395 -3.89 -41.22 1.86
CA ARG A 395 -2.57 -40.85 2.38
C ARG A 395 -1.59 -40.57 1.25
N ILE A 396 -1.60 -41.40 0.21
CA ILE A 396 -0.79 -41.21 -1.00
C ILE A 396 -1.19 -39.91 -1.70
N VAL A 397 -2.48 -39.68 -1.91
CA VAL A 397 -2.99 -38.45 -2.54
C VAL A 397 -2.60 -37.21 -1.71
N LEU A 398 -2.78 -37.25 -0.39
CA LEU A 398 -2.44 -36.14 0.48
C LEU A 398 -0.93 -35.85 0.51
N SER A 399 -0.10 -36.89 0.58
CA SER A 399 1.36 -36.76 0.51
C SER A 399 1.78 -36.17 -0.84
N GLY A 400 1.15 -36.59 -1.94
CA GLY A 400 1.36 -36.00 -3.27
C GLY A 400 0.99 -34.51 -3.31
N VAL A 401 -0.15 -34.12 -2.75
CA VAL A 401 -0.59 -32.71 -2.67
C VAL A 401 0.36 -31.87 -1.81
N LEU A 402 0.81 -32.40 -0.66
CA LEU A 402 1.76 -31.71 0.22
C LEU A 402 3.13 -31.58 -0.42
N PHE A 403 3.59 -32.62 -1.12
CA PHE A 403 4.83 -32.58 -1.89
C PHE A 403 4.75 -31.55 -3.03
N PHE A 404 3.63 -31.50 -3.76
CA PHE A 404 3.40 -30.49 -4.79
C PHE A 404 3.55 -29.07 -4.22
N TRP A 405 2.87 -28.79 -3.10
CA TRP A 405 2.94 -27.47 -2.47
C TRP A 405 4.33 -27.16 -1.92
N PHE A 406 4.99 -28.14 -1.30
CA PHE A 406 6.39 -28.01 -0.86
C PHE A 406 7.33 -27.71 -2.03
N ALA A 407 7.25 -28.47 -3.11
CA ALA A 407 8.08 -28.29 -4.29
C ALA A 407 7.83 -26.91 -4.93
N LEU A 408 6.57 -26.49 -5.04
CA LEU A 408 6.22 -25.17 -5.54
C LEU A 408 6.78 -24.06 -4.62
N SER A 409 6.62 -24.15 -3.31
CA SER A 409 7.13 -23.13 -2.38
C SER A 409 8.65 -23.10 -2.33
N ALA A 410 9.31 -24.26 -2.42
CA ALA A 410 10.77 -24.40 -2.38
C ALA A 410 11.40 -23.83 -3.67
N THR A 411 10.82 -24.11 -4.84
CA THR A 411 11.29 -23.51 -6.10
C THR A 411 11.10 -21.99 -6.10
N GLN A 412 9.98 -21.47 -5.59
CA GLN A 412 9.79 -20.03 -5.41
C GLN A 412 10.78 -19.40 -4.43
N LEU A 413 11.09 -20.09 -3.33
CA LEU A 413 12.10 -19.63 -2.38
C LEU A 413 13.47 -19.54 -3.05
N TYR A 414 13.88 -20.60 -3.75
CA TYR A 414 15.18 -20.65 -4.43
C TYR A 414 15.29 -19.57 -5.51
N ALA A 415 14.27 -19.41 -6.35
CA ALA A 415 14.23 -18.36 -7.37
C ALA A 415 14.35 -16.95 -6.75
N GLN A 416 13.69 -16.70 -5.62
CA GLN A 416 13.79 -15.44 -4.88
C GLN A 416 15.16 -15.23 -4.24
N ILE A 417 15.86 -16.29 -3.83
CA ILE A 417 17.25 -16.21 -3.37
C ILE A 417 18.15 -15.79 -4.53
N CYS A 418 18.08 -16.48 -5.68
CA CYS A 418 18.83 -16.10 -6.88
C CYS A 418 18.56 -14.65 -7.29
N TYR A 419 17.31 -14.22 -7.29
CA TYR A 419 16.92 -12.84 -7.60
C TYR A 419 17.57 -11.82 -6.65
N ARG A 420 17.53 -12.08 -5.34
CA ARG A 420 18.13 -11.19 -4.33
C ARG A 420 19.66 -11.18 -4.40
N THR A 421 20.27 -12.31 -4.74
CA THR A 421 21.71 -12.38 -5.04
C THR A 421 22.06 -11.53 -6.26
N GLY A 422 21.26 -11.59 -7.33
CA GLY A 422 21.43 -10.75 -8.51
C GLY A 422 21.33 -9.26 -8.20
N ILE A 423 20.36 -8.83 -7.39
CA ILE A 423 20.26 -7.43 -6.94
C ILE A 423 21.51 -7.00 -6.17
N ARG A 424 22.06 -7.86 -5.31
CA ARG A 424 23.26 -7.55 -4.53
C ARG A 424 24.47 -7.38 -5.46
N GLN A 425 24.69 -8.36 -6.34
CA GLN A 425 25.78 -8.32 -7.33
C GLN A 425 25.66 -7.11 -8.27
N GLU A 426 24.44 -6.73 -8.68
CA GLU A 426 24.21 -5.53 -9.49
C GLU A 426 24.64 -4.26 -8.75
N LYS A 427 24.36 -4.15 -7.45
CA LYS A 427 24.81 -3.04 -6.60
C LYS A 427 26.33 -3.02 -6.44
N ASP A 428 26.95 -4.19 -6.38
CA ASP A 428 28.40 -4.37 -6.29
C ASP A 428 29.09 -4.25 -7.67
N PHE A 429 28.35 -3.83 -8.71
CA PHE A 429 28.80 -3.68 -10.10
C PHE A 429 29.29 -4.97 -10.78
N GLN A 430 29.00 -6.13 -10.20
CA GLN A 430 29.27 -7.47 -10.73
C GLN A 430 28.17 -7.89 -11.73
N TRP A 431 28.15 -7.24 -12.91
CA TRP A 431 27.02 -7.36 -13.83
C TRP A 431 26.92 -8.70 -14.57
N ASN A 432 28.01 -9.47 -14.68
CA ASN A 432 27.97 -10.78 -15.31
C ASN A 432 27.35 -11.81 -14.35
N GLU A 433 27.80 -11.77 -13.10
CA GLU A 433 27.29 -12.55 -11.99
C GLU A 433 25.81 -12.22 -11.74
N ALA A 434 25.46 -10.92 -11.72
CA ALA A 434 24.07 -10.48 -11.58
C ALA A 434 23.18 -11.03 -12.71
N SER A 435 23.65 -10.97 -13.96
CA SER A 435 22.93 -11.53 -15.11
C SER A 435 22.74 -13.05 -14.98
N ALA A 436 23.78 -13.78 -14.57
CA ALA A 436 23.69 -15.22 -14.31
C ALA A 436 22.68 -15.53 -13.19
N ALA A 437 22.74 -14.80 -12.08
CA ALA A 437 21.81 -14.95 -10.97
C ALA A 437 20.34 -14.67 -11.37
N TYR A 438 20.10 -13.63 -12.19
CA TYR A 438 18.77 -13.36 -12.74
C TYR A 438 18.31 -14.46 -13.70
N ARG A 439 19.18 -15.03 -14.54
CA ARG A 439 18.86 -16.18 -15.39
C ARG A 439 18.52 -17.42 -14.57
N HIS A 440 19.23 -17.67 -13.46
CA HIS A 440 18.86 -18.74 -12.52
C HIS A 440 17.50 -18.49 -11.85
N ALA A 441 17.20 -17.24 -11.45
CA ALA A 441 15.88 -16.90 -10.93
C ALA A 441 14.77 -17.19 -11.94
N ILE A 442 15.00 -16.86 -13.21
CA ILE A 442 14.09 -17.17 -14.34
C ILE A 442 13.96 -18.69 -14.54
N LEU A 443 15.05 -19.45 -14.47
CA LEU A 443 15.01 -20.91 -14.64
C LEU A 443 14.10 -21.58 -13.61
N TRP A 444 14.18 -21.15 -12.34
CA TRP A 444 13.42 -21.73 -11.23
C TRP A 444 12.05 -21.07 -10.99
N GLY A 445 11.80 -19.93 -11.61
CA GLY A 445 10.52 -19.22 -11.57
C GLY A 445 10.19 -18.52 -12.88
N PRO A 446 10.02 -19.26 -13.99
CA PRO A 446 9.85 -18.69 -15.34
C PRO A 446 8.52 -17.95 -15.54
N TRP A 447 7.65 -17.99 -14.54
CA TRP A 447 6.35 -17.32 -14.52
C TRP A 447 6.36 -15.97 -13.82
N ASN A 448 7.44 -15.57 -13.16
CA ASN A 448 7.50 -14.29 -12.47
C ASN A 448 8.08 -13.20 -13.38
N GLY A 449 7.23 -12.27 -13.81
CA GLY A 449 7.61 -11.14 -14.66
C GLY A 449 8.71 -10.26 -14.05
N ASP A 450 8.77 -10.14 -12.72
CA ASP A 450 9.76 -9.30 -12.02
C ASP A 450 11.21 -9.74 -12.31
N PHE A 451 11.44 -11.05 -12.50
CA PHE A 451 12.78 -11.58 -12.79
C PHE A 451 13.24 -11.20 -14.18
N TYR A 452 12.33 -11.23 -15.16
CA TYR A 452 12.58 -10.75 -16.52
C TYR A 452 12.76 -9.24 -16.54
N GLU A 453 11.97 -8.48 -15.77
CA GLU A 453 12.11 -7.02 -15.70
C GLU A 453 13.49 -6.64 -15.14
N ALA A 454 13.98 -7.34 -14.12
CA ALA A 454 15.31 -7.09 -13.56
C ALA A 454 16.44 -7.40 -14.54
N LEU A 455 16.36 -8.54 -15.25
CA LEU A 455 17.31 -8.86 -16.31
C LEU A 455 17.25 -7.80 -17.42
N GLY A 456 16.06 -7.37 -17.82
CA GLY A 456 15.85 -6.33 -18.83
C GLY A 456 16.45 -4.98 -18.44
N ARG A 457 16.25 -4.54 -17.19
CA ARG A 457 16.85 -3.31 -16.64
C ARG A 457 18.37 -3.39 -16.62
N LEU A 458 18.93 -4.53 -16.19
CA LEU A 458 20.37 -4.74 -16.19
C LEU A 458 20.94 -4.71 -17.62
N SER A 459 20.33 -5.41 -18.57
CA SER A 459 20.74 -5.37 -19.98
C SER A 459 20.63 -3.97 -20.57
N LEU A 460 19.58 -3.22 -20.26
CA LEU A 460 19.47 -1.83 -20.70
C LEU A 460 20.58 -0.94 -20.12
N LYS A 461 20.91 -1.11 -18.83
CA LYS A 461 22.03 -0.41 -18.18
C LYS A 461 23.36 -0.73 -18.86
N ARG A 462 23.60 -2.01 -19.20
CA ARG A 462 24.78 -2.46 -19.95
C ARG A 462 24.84 -1.87 -21.35
N SER A 463 23.71 -1.82 -22.05
CA SER A 463 23.61 -1.20 -23.38
C SER A 463 23.99 0.29 -23.34
N LYS A 464 23.48 1.05 -22.37
CA LYS A 464 23.79 2.48 -22.21
C LYS A 464 25.26 2.76 -21.90
N LEU A 465 25.92 1.85 -21.18
CA LEU A 465 27.31 2.02 -20.73
C LEU A 465 28.32 1.31 -21.65
N SER A 466 27.87 0.65 -22.71
CA SER A 466 28.77 -0.03 -23.65
C SER A 466 29.24 0.93 -24.74
N PHE A 467 30.56 0.97 -24.94
CA PHE A 467 31.21 1.72 -26.03
C PHE A 467 31.25 0.95 -27.36
N GLN A 468 31.09 -0.38 -27.32
CA GLN A 468 31.10 -1.23 -28.51
C GLN A 468 29.70 -1.34 -29.09
N LEU A 469 29.53 -1.00 -30.38
CA LEU A 469 28.22 -0.98 -31.05
C LEU A 469 27.53 -2.35 -31.03
N ASP A 470 28.27 -3.42 -31.31
CA ASP A 470 27.71 -4.79 -31.34
C ASP A 470 27.14 -5.19 -29.98
N LYS A 471 27.90 -4.95 -28.90
CA LYS A 471 27.44 -5.21 -27.53
C LYS A 471 26.26 -4.33 -27.16
N LYS A 472 26.24 -3.07 -27.60
CA LYS A 472 25.12 -2.16 -27.37
C LYS A 472 23.84 -2.69 -28.02
N ILE A 473 23.91 -3.17 -29.26
CA ILE A 473 22.79 -3.79 -29.99
C ILE A 473 22.36 -5.09 -29.30
N GLU A 474 23.30 -5.95 -28.94
CA GLU A 474 23.03 -7.23 -28.25
C GLU A 474 22.28 -7.00 -26.93
N TYR A 475 22.81 -6.15 -26.05
CA TYR A 475 22.20 -5.86 -24.75
C TYR A 475 20.83 -5.18 -24.90
N ARG A 476 20.65 -4.34 -25.93
CA ARG A 476 19.36 -3.72 -26.24
C ARG A 476 18.34 -4.78 -26.67
N GLY A 477 18.73 -5.73 -27.51
CA GLY A 477 17.90 -6.86 -27.91
C GLY A 477 17.51 -7.75 -26.73
N GLN A 478 18.47 -8.08 -25.86
CA GLN A 478 18.20 -8.83 -24.62
C GLN A 478 17.22 -8.09 -23.70
N ALA A 479 17.38 -6.77 -23.55
CA ALA A 479 16.47 -5.95 -22.76
C ALA A 479 15.05 -5.98 -23.34
N LEU A 480 14.91 -5.78 -24.65
CA LEU A 480 13.62 -5.80 -25.34
C LEU A 480 12.91 -7.15 -25.17
N GLN A 481 13.62 -8.26 -25.38
CA GLN A 481 13.06 -9.60 -25.21
C GLN A 481 12.61 -9.84 -23.77
N SER A 482 13.42 -9.42 -22.80
CA SER A 482 13.11 -9.58 -21.37
C SER A 482 11.88 -8.76 -20.97
N PHE A 483 11.80 -7.49 -21.38
CA PHE A 483 10.63 -6.66 -21.09
C PHE A 483 9.36 -7.13 -21.82
N LYS A 484 9.46 -7.57 -23.09
CA LYS A 484 8.32 -8.19 -23.81
C LYS A 484 7.84 -9.43 -23.07
N ARG A 485 8.74 -10.26 -22.54
CA ARG A 485 8.36 -11.43 -21.74
C ARG A 485 7.73 -11.05 -20.40
N ALA A 486 8.27 -10.04 -19.71
CA ALA A 486 7.69 -9.51 -18.48
C ALA A 486 6.24 -9.01 -18.71
N ALA A 487 6.02 -8.24 -19.78
CA ALA A 487 4.69 -7.74 -20.17
C ALA A 487 3.70 -8.88 -20.51
N GLN A 488 4.17 -9.97 -21.13
CA GLN A 488 3.34 -11.15 -21.41
C GLN A 488 2.92 -11.88 -20.12
N LEU A 489 3.84 -12.01 -19.16
CA LEU A 489 3.58 -12.70 -17.89
C LEU A 489 2.68 -11.86 -16.96
N ASN A 490 2.84 -10.54 -16.99
CA ASN A 490 1.99 -9.61 -16.24
C ASN A 490 1.44 -8.51 -17.14
N ARG A 491 0.32 -8.81 -17.80
CA ARG A 491 -0.36 -7.88 -18.71
C ARG A 491 -0.97 -6.64 -18.04
N PHE A 492 -0.90 -6.54 -16.71
CA PHE A 492 -1.40 -5.38 -15.96
C PHE A 492 -0.27 -4.53 -15.37
N TRP A 493 0.99 -4.87 -15.65
CA TRP A 493 2.12 -4.11 -15.12
C TRP A 493 2.58 -3.02 -16.11
N PRO A 494 2.28 -1.73 -15.86
CA PRO A 494 2.50 -0.66 -16.82
C PRO A 494 3.98 -0.43 -17.14
N ALA A 495 4.87 -0.62 -16.15
CA ALA A 495 6.30 -0.37 -16.30
C ALA A 495 6.95 -1.25 -17.38
N SER A 496 6.47 -2.50 -17.56
CA SER A 496 6.98 -3.38 -18.62
C SER A 496 6.58 -2.88 -20.01
N TYR A 497 5.34 -2.43 -20.19
CA TYR A 497 4.89 -1.84 -21.46
C TYR A 497 5.64 -0.54 -21.77
N PHE A 498 5.81 0.32 -20.77
CA PHE A 498 6.59 1.56 -20.89
C PHE A 498 8.05 1.29 -21.32
N ALA A 499 8.70 0.29 -20.72
CA ALA A 499 10.07 -0.08 -21.07
C ALA A 499 10.19 -0.60 -22.51
N VAL A 500 9.22 -1.40 -22.97
CA VAL A 500 9.15 -1.85 -24.37
C VAL A 500 8.92 -0.65 -25.30
N GLY A 501 7.94 0.21 -25.02
CA GLY A 501 7.66 1.41 -25.82
C GLY A 501 8.88 2.32 -25.96
N THR A 502 9.60 2.54 -24.86
CA THR A 502 10.86 3.30 -24.86
C THR A 502 11.91 2.67 -25.76
N LEU A 503 12.06 1.34 -25.73
CA LEU A 503 13.02 0.63 -26.59
C LEU A 503 12.60 0.63 -28.07
N MET A 504 11.30 0.56 -28.37
CA MET A 504 10.80 0.62 -29.74
C MET A 504 10.97 2.03 -30.34
N ALA A 505 10.70 3.08 -29.55
CA ALA A 505 10.83 4.47 -29.98
C ALA A 505 12.25 4.79 -30.48
N GLN A 506 13.30 4.31 -29.79
CA GLN A 506 14.69 4.55 -30.24
C GLN A 506 15.17 3.53 -31.28
N SER A 507 14.37 2.53 -31.63
CA SER A 507 14.66 1.59 -32.74
C SER A 507 13.96 2.01 -34.05
N ASN A 508 13.40 3.23 -34.09
CA ASN A 508 12.73 3.85 -35.22
C ASN A 508 11.44 3.14 -35.69
N ASP A 509 10.73 2.45 -34.78
CA ASP A 509 9.34 2.00 -34.98
C ASP A 509 8.37 2.84 -34.12
N PRO A 510 8.07 4.08 -34.55
CA PRO A 510 7.30 5.05 -33.76
C PRO A 510 5.84 4.62 -33.54
N ARG A 511 5.26 3.88 -34.48
CA ARG A 511 3.86 3.43 -34.40
C ARG A 511 3.70 2.24 -33.45
N GLU A 512 4.63 1.28 -33.45
CA GLU A 512 4.59 0.21 -32.45
C GLU A 512 4.85 0.77 -31.04
N ALA A 513 5.78 1.73 -30.91
CA ALA A 513 6.07 2.39 -29.64
C ALA A 513 4.83 3.07 -29.03
N GLU A 514 4.05 3.78 -29.85
CA GLU A 514 2.81 4.43 -29.42
C GLU A 514 1.84 3.45 -28.75
N ARG A 515 1.63 2.26 -29.33
CA ARG A 515 0.73 1.24 -28.75
C ARG A 515 1.17 0.78 -27.37
N TYR A 516 2.49 0.70 -27.14
CA TYR A 516 3.04 0.32 -25.84
C TYR A 516 2.91 1.44 -24.80
N PHE A 517 3.12 2.71 -25.18
CA PHE A 517 2.89 3.84 -24.29
C PHE A 517 1.41 4.03 -23.97
N GLU A 518 0.54 3.91 -24.97
CA GLU A 518 -0.91 3.89 -24.79
C GLU A 518 -1.29 2.83 -23.76
N LYS A 519 -0.76 1.61 -23.89
CA LYS A 519 -1.06 0.54 -22.95
C LYS A 519 -0.60 0.83 -21.53
N ALA A 520 0.58 1.43 -21.36
CA ALA A 520 1.08 1.84 -20.05
C ALA A 520 0.18 2.91 -19.41
N ALA A 521 -0.24 3.91 -20.18
CA ALA A 521 -1.15 4.97 -19.74
C ALA A 521 -2.58 4.44 -19.46
N GLU A 522 -3.09 3.47 -20.22
CA GLU A 522 -4.37 2.80 -19.94
C GLU A 522 -4.36 2.03 -18.62
N LEU A 523 -3.24 1.36 -18.32
CA LEU A 523 -3.07 0.56 -17.10
C LEU A 523 -2.88 1.42 -15.85
N GLU A 524 -2.38 2.64 -15.99
CA GLU A 524 -2.26 3.60 -14.89
C GLU A 524 -2.61 5.02 -15.35
N PRO A 525 -3.91 5.34 -15.54
CA PRO A 525 -4.36 6.61 -16.14
C PRO A 525 -4.00 7.85 -15.33
N GLN A 526 -3.79 7.68 -14.02
CA GLN A 526 -3.40 8.74 -13.11
C GLN A 526 -1.88 8.90 -13.02
N ASN A 527 -1.08 8.18 -13.81
CA ASN A 527 0.37 8.33 -13.76
C ASN A 527 0.85 9.41 -14.73
N ALA A 528 1.19 10.57 -14.16
CA ALA A 528 1.67 11.73 -14.91
C ALA A 528 2.89 11.41 -15.79
N PHE A 529 3.76 10.50 -15.36
CA PHE A 529 4.95 10.10 -16.12
C PHE A 529 4.60 9.26 -17.36
N TYR A 530 3.70 8.27 -17.24
CA TYR A 530 3.28 7.49 -18.42
C TYR A 530 2.44 8.32 -19.39
N LEU A 531 1.57 9.19 -18.87
CA LEU A 531 0.71 10.02 -19.69
C LEU A 531 1.49 11.05 -20.50
N SER A 532 2.48 11.72 -19.90
CA SER A 532 3.31 12.70 -20.61
C SER A 532 4.21 12.05 -21.68
N HIS A 533 4.78 10.89 -21.40
CA HIS A 533 5.57 10.15 -22.38
C HIS A 533 4.70 9.61 -23.53
N TYR A 534 3.47 9.19 -23.25
CA TYR A 534 2.52 8.84 -24.31
C TYR A 534 2.19 10.05 -25.19
N ALA A 535 1.86 11.20 -24.59
CA ALA A 535 1.61 12.44 -25.32
C ALA A 535 2.80 12.86 -26.19
N GLN A 536 4.02 12.77 -25.65
CA GLN A 536 5.25 13.07 -26.38
C GLN A 536 5.45 12.13 -27.57
N GLN A 537 5.22 10.83 -27.42
CA GLN A 537 5.34 9.89 -28.53
C GLN A 537 4.31 10.18 -29.63
N VAL A 538 3.05 10.46 -29.25
CA VAL A 538 1.98 10.79 -30.19
C VAL A 538 2.32 12.07 -30.96
N LEU A 539 2.88 13.07 -30.28
CA LEU A 539 3.33 14.31 -30.90
C LEU A 539 4.44 14.06 -31.93
N GLN A 540 5.43 13.23 -31.58
CA GLN A 540 6.50 12.82 -32.50
C GLN A 540 5.98 12.03 -33.71
N ASN A 541 4.85 11.33 -33.56
CA ASN A 541 4.19 10.62 -34.65
C ASN A 541 3.37 11.56 -35.55
N GLY A 542 3.23 12.85 -35.18
CA GLY A 542 2.56 13.89 -35.95
C GLY A 542 1.08 14.14 -35.61
N ASP A 543 0.50 13.40 -34.67
CA ASP A 543 -0.91 13.59 -34.25
C ASP A 543 -1.00 14.64 -33.13
N ILE A 544 -0.91 15.90 -33.53
CA ILE A 544 -0.88 17.05 -32.61
C ILE A 544 -2.17 17.13 -31.78
N GLY A 545 -3.34 16.95 -32.39
CA GLY A 545 -4.62 17.08 -31.70
C GLY A 545 -4.81 16.03 -30.59
N LYS A 546 -4.38 14.78 -30.84
CA LYS A 546 -4.39 13.71 -29.83
C LYS A 546 -3.35 13.98 -28.73
N ALA A 547 -2.15 14.45 -29.09
CA ALA A 547 -1.12 14.81 -28.11
C ALA A 547 -1.60 15.93 -27.17
N CYS A 548 -2.20 17.00 -27.71
CA CYS A 548 -2.76 18.09 -26.92
C CYS A 548 -3.87 17.59 -25.97
N GLY A 549 -4.74 16.69 -26.42
CA GLY A 549 -5.76 16.09 -25.57
C GLY A 549 -5.18 15.23 -24.42
N LEU A 550 -4.04 14.59 -24.63
CA LEU A 550 -3.33 13.85 -23.57
C LEU A 550 -2.64 14.81 -22.59
N TYR A 551 -2.02 15.88 -23.09
CA TYR A 551 -1.46 16.92 -22.22
C TYR A 551 -2.54 17.64 -21.42
N GLU A 552 -3.71 17.90 -21.98
CA GLU A 552 -4.85 18.47 -21.26
C GLU A 552 -5.26 17.57 -20.07
N LYS A 553 -5.32 16.24 -20.29
CA LYS A 553 -5.54 15.27 -19.20
C LYS A 553 -4.42 15.31 -18.18
N TYR A 554 -3.16 15.42 -18.62
CA TYR A 554 -2.00 15.55 -17.75
C TYR A 554 -2.09 16.80 -16.86
N GLN A 555 -2.53 17.94 -17.40
CA GLN A 555 -2.68 19.18 -16.63
C GLN A 555 -3.78 19.11 -15.57
N LYS A 556 -4.75 18.20 -15.74
CA LYS A 556 -5.82 17.94 -14.76
C LYS A 556 -5.39 17.00 -13.62
N LEU A 557 -4.19 16.42 -13.67
CA LEU A 557 -3.69 15.52 -12.61
C LEU A 557 -3.27 16.29 -11.36
N ALA A 558 -3.60 15.75 -10.19
CA ALA A 558 -3.28 16.39 -8.90
C ALA A 558 -1.78 16.43 -8.59
N PHE A 559 -1.00 15.41 -8.97
CA PHE A 559 0.46 15.40 -8.77
C PHE A 559 1.21 15.21 -10.09
N ARG A 560 2.00 16.24 -10.46
CA ARG A 560 2.80 16.30 -11.70
C ARG A 560 4.32 16.35 -11.46
N GLU A 561 4.80 16.22 -10.22
CA GLU A 561 6.21 16.48 -9.81
C GLU A 561 7.33 15.79 -10.62
N LYS A 562 7.04 14.72 -11.36
CA LYS A 562 8.01 14.00 -12.20
C LYS A 562 7.77 14.13 -13.70
N GLY A 563 6.76 14.88 -14.11
CA GLY A 563 6.46 15.14 -15.51
C GLY A 563 7.08 16.45 -16.01
N PRO A 564 6.97 16.73 -17.32
CA PRO A 564 7.47 17.96 -17.89
C PRO A 564 6.71 19.18 -17.34
N SER A 565 7.41 20.31 -17.18
CA SER A 565 6.76 21.58 -16.84
C SER A 565 5.89 22.08 -18.00
N THR A 566 4.93 22.95 -17.70
CA THR A 566 4.08 23.57 -18.74
C THR A 566 4.92 24.26 -19.81
N GLU A 567 6.02 24.92 -19.45
CA GLU A 567 6.94 25.53 -20.41
C GLU A 567 7.62 24.50 -21.33
N GLN A 568 8.02 23.34 -20.78
CA GLN A 568 8.60 22.25 -21.59
C GLN A 568 7.57 21.68 -22.56
N ILE A 569 6.32 21.51 -22.13
CA ILE A 569 5.22 21.05 -22.98
C ILE A 569 4.95 22.07 -24.09
N LEU A 570 4.86 23.35 -23.76
CA LEU A 570 4.66 24.43 -24.74
C LEU A 570 5.77 24.45 -25.79
N LYS A 571 7.04 24.37 -25.38
CA LYS A 571 8.18 24.29 -26.32
C LYS A 571 8.07 23.09 -27.26
N LEU A 572 7.69 21.92 -26.74
CA LEU A 572 7.53 20.70 -27.55
C LEU A 572 6.40 20.82 -28.56
N VAL A 573 5.24 21.33 -28.13
CA VAL A 573 4.05 21.49 -28.99
C VAL A 573 4.26 22.61 -30.01
N TYR A 574 4.86 23.73 -29.60
CA TYR A 574 5.17 24.87 -30.47
C TYR A 574 6.06 24.50 -31.64
N ALA A 575 7.01 23.57 -31.43
CA ALA A 575 7.86 23.03 -32.49
C ALA A 575 7.09 22.27 -33.59
N HIS A 576 5.83 21.87 -33.33
CA HIS A 576 4.97 21.14 -34.26
C HIS A 576 3.77 21.98 -34.74
N THR A 577 3.26 22.91 -33.93
CA THR A 577 2.17 23.83 -34.30
C THR A 577 2.33 25.19 -33.62
N GLN A 578 2.07 26.27 -34.36
CA GLN A 578 2.03 27.64 -33.83
C GLN A 578 0.60 28.13 -33.57
N ASP A 579 -0.40 27.26 -33.66
CA ASP A 579 -1.80 27.58 -33.39
C ASP A 579 -2.04 27.87 -31.89
N PRO A 580 -2.42 29.11 -31.52
CA PRO A 580 -2.73 29.46 -30.13
C PRO A 580 -3.81 28.57 -29.50
N HIS A 581 -4.78 28.10 -30.28
CA HIS A 581 -5.84 27.24 -29.77
C HIS A 581 -5.29 25.92 -29.22
N GLU A 582 -4.42 25.25 -29.97
CA GLU A 582 -3.78 24.00 -29.53
C GLU A 582 -2.80 24.22 -28.36
N LEU A 583 -2.04 25.31 -28.39
CA LEU A 583 -1.13 25.66 -27.30
C LEU A 583 -1.87 25.93 -25.99
N ARG A 584 -3.04 26.56 -26.05
CA ARG A 584 -3.86 26.82 -24.86
C ARG A 584 -4.42 25.55 -24.23
N ARG A 585 -4.72 24.51 -25.02
CA ARG A 585 -5.22 23.22 -24.51
C ARG A 585 -4.21 22.49 -23.64
N VAL A 586 -2.91 22.75 -23.83
CA VAL A 586 -1.84 22.07 -23.08
C VAL A 586 -1.39 22.85 -21.83
N VAL A 587 -2.09 23.92 -21.47
CA VAL A 587 -1.80 24.77 -20.31
C VAL A 587 -2.85 24.51 -19.24
N GLY A 588 -2.43 24.27 -18.00
CA GLY A 588 -3.38 24.09 -16.90
C GLY A 588 -3.95 25.41 -16.39
N THR A 589 -4.88 25.33 -15.44
CA THR A 589 -5.74 26.46 -15.06
C THR A 589 -5.16 27.37 -13.99
N SER A 590 -4.02 27.03 -13.39
CA SER A 590 -3.43 27.88 -12.34
C SER A 590 -2.85 29.16 -12.94
N TRP A 591 -2.88 30.25 -12.17
CA TRP A 591 -2.36 31.53 -12.66
C TRP A 591 -0.87 31.44 -13.04
N GLN A 592 -0.07 30.62 -12.35
CA GLN A 592 1.35 30.42 -12.69
C GLN A 592 1.53 29.80 -14.08
N GLU A 593 0.67 28.83 -14.42
CA GLU A 593 0.71 28.14 -15.71
C GLU A 593 0.18 29.02 -16.84
N GLN A 594 -0.89 29.78 -16.57
CA GLN A 594 -1.42 30.79 -17.50
C GLN A 594 -0.42 31.92 -17.74
N TYR A 595 0.24 32.42 -16.70
CA TYR A 595 1.32 33.40 -16.83
C TYR A 595 2.49 32.85 -17.65
N THR A 596 2.88 31.59 -17.41
CA THR A 596 3.94 30.92 -18.21
C THR A 596 3.56 30.85 -19.69
N TYR A 597 2.30 30.54 -20.01
CA TYR A 597 1.80 30.56 -21.39
C TYR A 597 1.80 31.96 -21.99
N GLY A 598 1.26 32.95 -21.29
CA GLY A 598 1.25 34.34 -21.76
C GLY A 598 2.65 34.86 -22.05
N ARG A 599 3.60 34.63 -21.13
CA ARG A 599 5.02 34.98 -21.34
C ARG A 599 5.61 34.24 -22.54
N PHE A 600 5.34 32.95 -22.68
CA PHE A 600 5.81 32.16 -23.82
C PHE A 600 5.28 32.72 -25.15
N MET A 601 4.01 33.15 -25.22
CA MET A 601 3.44 33.76 -26.42
C MET A 601 4.08 35.12 -26.73
N ALA A 602 4.33 35.94 -25.71
CA ALA A 602 5.03 37.22 -25.84
C ALA A 602 6.47 37.05 -26.36
N GLU A 603 7.22 36.10 -25.80
CA GLU A 603 8.59 35.75 -26.25
C GLU A 603 8.64 35.29 -27.72
N ASN A 604 7.54 34.72 -28.23
CA ASN A 604 7.39 34.30 -29.63
C ASN A 604 6.66 35.36 -30.50
N GLY A 605 6.48 36.59 -30.00
CA GLY A 605 5.96 37.73 -30.75
C GLY A 605 4.44 37.81 -30.88
N ASN A 606 3.66 36.93 -30.24
CA ASN A 606 2.20 36.93 -30.30
C ASN A 606 1.58 37.71 -29.15
N TRP A 607 1.76 39.04 -29.19
CA TRP A 607 1.31 39.98 -28.15
C TRP A 607 -0.22 40.06 -28.00
N ALA A 608 -0.95 39.89 -29.11
CA ALA A 608 -2.41 39.92 -29.11
C ALA A 608 -3.04 38.85 -28.21
N GLU A 609 -2.45 37.64 -28.17
CA GLU A 609 -2.88 36.57 -27.26
C GLU A 609 -2.21 36.70 -25.88
N ALA A 610 -0.94 37.14 -25.82
CA ALA A 610 -0.17 37.18 -24.58
C ALA A 610 -0.71 38.18 -23.55
N THR A 611 -0.96 39.42 -23.97
CA THR A 611 -1.35 40.53 -23.09
C THR A 611 -2.58 40.24 -22.22
N PRO A 612 -3.74 39.82 -22.77
CA PRO A 612 -4.92 39.56 -21.95
C PRO A 612 -4.72 38.39 -20.97
N VAL A 613 -3.94 37.37 -21.36
CA VAL A 613 -3.69 36.21 -20.50
C VAL A 613 -2.75 36.55 -19.36
N ILE A 614 -1.68 37.31 -19.62
CA ILE A 614 -0.76 37.80 -18.59
C ILE A 614 -1.53 38.65 -17.57
N GLN A 615 -2.35 39.60 -18.03
CA GLN A 615 -3.16 40.44 -17.14
C GLN A 615 -4.10 39.63 -16.24
N ALA A 616 -4.82 38.67 -16.83
CA ALA A 616 -5.72 37.80 -16.05
C ALA A 616 -4.95 36.99 -14.99
N ALA A 617 -3.77 36.48 -15.33
CA ALA A 617 -2.94 35.73 -14.40
C ALA A 617 -2.37 36.61 -13.27
N LEU A 618 -1.94 37.84 -13.58
CA LEU A 618 -1.46 38.80 -12.58
C LEU A 618 -2.57 39.19 -11.59
N ASN A 619 -3.79 39.40 -12.08
CA ASN A 619 -4.93 39.73 -11.23
C ASN A 619 -5.28 38.62 -10.23
N GLU A 620 -5.13 37.34 -10.61
CA GLU A 620 -5.30 36.22 -9.68
C GLU A 620 -4.12 36.10 -8.72
N ALA A 621 -2.88 36.27 -9.20
CA ALA A 621 -1.69 36.23 -8.36
C ALA A 621 -1.71 37.30 -7.25
N GLN A 622 -2.18 38.51 -7.56
CA GLN A 622 -2.30 39.60 -6.60
C GLN A 622 -3.32 39.31 -5.48
N LYS A 623 -4.29 38.43 -5.71
CA LYS A 623 -5.22 37.99 -4.66
C LYS A 623 -4.57 36.99 -3.69
N GLU A 624 -3.60 36.20 -4.17
CA GLU A 624 -2.93 35.18 -3.38
C GLU A 624 -1.70 35.71 -2.63
N TRP A 625 -0.97 36.65 -3.21
CA TRP A 625 0.31 37.14 -2.69
C TRP A 625 0.18 38.51 -2.04
N GLU A 626 0.98 38.74 -1.00
CA GLU A 626 1.15 40.10 -0.47
C GLU A 626 1.74 40.99 -1.56
N ILE A 627 1.21 42.20 -1.68
CA ILE A 627 1.47 43.09 -2.82
C ILE A 627 2.95 43.43 -3.01
N GLY A 628 3.71 43.57 -1.92
CA GLY A 628 5.16 43.78 -1.98
C GLY A 628 5.90 42.58 -2.56
N PHE A 629 5.59 41.37 -2.07
CA PHE A 629 6.17 40.13 -2.59
C PHE A 629 5.83 39.91 -4.06
N PHE A 630 4.58 40.19 -4.45
CA PHE A 630 4.12 40.15 -5.84
C PHE A 630 4.92 41.10 -6.74
N MET A 631 5.11 42.35 -6.33
CA MET A 631 5.83 43.33 -7.14
C MET A 631 7.32 43.00 -7.29
N ASP A 632 7.95 42.56 -6.20
CA ASP A 632 9.38 42.23 -6.19
C ASP A 632 9.72 41.01 -7.06
N HIS A 633 8.78 40.08 -7.23
CA HIS A 633 9.03 38.80 -7.90
C HIS A 633 8.39 38.69 -9.29
N LEU A 634 7.17 39.20 -9.46
CA LEU A 634 6.37 38.99 -10.68
C LEU A 634 6.03 40.30 -11.39
N GLY A 635 5.56 41.32 -10.64
CA GLY A 635 5.14 42.59 -11.21
C GLY A 635 6.25 43.32 -11.97
N ALA A 636 7.40 43.53 -11.34
CA ALA A 636 8.51 44.26 -11.96
C ALA A 636 9.07 43.54 -13.20
N GLN A 637 9.19 42.21 -13.17
CA GLN A 637 9.64 41.42 -14.32
C GLN A 637 8.67 41.51 -15.49
N THR A 638 7.37 41.50 -15.21
CA THR A 638 6.34 41.59 -16.25
C THR A 638 6.27 43.00 -16.86
N ALA A 639 6.42 44.04 -16.04
CA ALA A 639 6.45 45.42 -16.52
C ALA A 639 7.66 45.68 -17.43
N ASP A 640 8.85 45.19 -17.06
CA ASP A 640 10.06 45.26 -17.91
C ASP A 640 9.88 44.49 -19.23
N LEU A 641 9.19 43.34 -19.19
CA LEU A 641 8.86 42.57 -20.41
C LEU A 641 7.95 43.37 -21.36
N PHE A 642 6.93 44.06 -20.84
CA PHE A 642 6.04 44.91 -21.65
C PHE A 642 6.77 46.16 -22.15
N GLU A 643 7.59 46.80 -21.32
CA GLU A 643 8.39 47.99 -21.68
C GLU A 643 9.33 47.70 -22.86
N LYS A 644 10.09 46.59 -22.78
CA LYS A 644 11.01 46.16 -23.85
C LYS A 644 10.35 45.89 -25.20
N ASN A 645 9.05 45.58 -25.19
CA ASN A 645 8.30 45.25 -26.39
C ASN A 645 7.27 46.32 -26.78
N ASN A 646 7.43 47.53 -26.23
CA ASN A 646 6.64 48.71 -26.60
C ASN A 646 5.15 48.69 -26.20
N GLU A 647 4.75 47.77 -25.32
CA GLU A 647 3.42 47.72 -24.67
C GLU A 647 3.41 48.63 -23.43
N LEU A 648 3.64 49.93 -23.68
CA LEU A 648 3.93 50.92 -22.65
C LEU A 648 2.73 51.22 -21.73
N ALA A 649 1.50 51.08 -22.23
CA ALA A 649 0.30 51.34 -21.43
C ALA A 649 0.10 50.27 -20.34
N GLU A 650 0.38 49.02 -20.69
CA GLU A 650 0.31 47.84 -19.83
C GLU A 650 1.43 47.85 -18.79
N ALA A 651 2.65 48.20 -19.21
CA ALA A 651 3.77 48.39 -18.28
C ALA A 651 3.46 49.49 -17.25
N LEU A 652 2.91 50.63 -17.70
CA LEU A 652 2.51 51.73 -16.81
C LEU A 652 1.43 51.28 -15.82
N ALA A 653 0.42 50.53 -16.27
CA ALA A 653 -0.66 50.05 -15.40
C ALA A 653 -0.14 49.17 -14.25
N ILE A 654 0.87 48.33 -14.50
CA ILE A 654 1.51 47.50 -13.46
C ILE A 654 2.26 48.38 -12.45
N TYR A 655 3.03 49.37 -12.91
CA TYR A 655 3.74 50.27 -12.01
C TYR A 655 2.80 51.16 -11.20
N GLU A 656 1.69 51.62 -11.78
CA GLU A 656 0.68 52.41 -11.08
C GLU A 656 -0.06 51.59 -10.03
N ALA A 657 -0.39 50.32 -10.32
CA ALA A 657 -0.95 49.40 -9.34
C ALA A 657 0.01 49.17 -8.15
N ALA A 658 1.32 49.12 -8.42
CA ALA A 658 2.35 49.01 -7.39
C ALA A 658 2.41 50.26 -6.49
N LEU A 659 2.40 51.45 -7.09
CA LEU A 659 2.46 52.74 -6.39
C LEU A 659 1.20 53.04 -5.59
N ALA A 660 0.04 52.55 -6.05
CA ALA A 660 -1.22 52.63 -5.28
C ALA A 660 -1.15 51.81 -3.98
N ALA A 661 -0.34 50.76 -3.96
CA ALA A 661 -0.19 49.86 -2.82
C ALA A 661 0.98 50.23 -1.89
N ARG A 662 2.10 50.73 -2.45
CA ARG A 662 3.24 51.31 -1.74
C ARG A 662 3.67 52.59 -2.45
N ALA A 663 3.25 53.73 -1.92
CA ALA A 663 3.48 55.04 -2.51
C ALA A 663 4.92 55.55 -2.33
N ASP A 664 5.74 54.83 -1.57
CA ASP A 664 7.04 55.22 -1.04
C ASP A 664 8.24 54.48 -1.67
N GLU A 665 8.02 53.74 -2.76
CA GLU A 665 9.08 53.08 -3.54
C GLU A 665 9.60 53.99 -4.69
N PRO A 666 10.79 54.59 -4.57
CA PRO A 666 11.28 55.60 -5.52
C PRO A 666 11.60 55.01 -6.90
N HIS A 667 11.97 53.72 -6.96
CA HIS A 667 12.30 53.04 -8.21
C HIS A 667 11.08 52.89 -9.13
N TRP A 668 9.93 52.48 -8.60
CA TRP A 668 8.71 52.30 -9.40
C TRP A 668 8.12 53.64 -9.85
N ARG A 669 8.21 54.68 -9.01
CA ARG A 669 7.77 56.04 -9.35
C ARG A 669 8.58 56.59 -10.53
N ALA A 670 9.90 56.44 -10.50
CA ALA A 670 10.76 56.86 -11.60
C ALA A 670 10.40 56.17 -12.93
N LYS A 671 10.17 54.85 -12.90
CA LYS A 671 9.76 54.08 -14.09
C LYS A 671 8.38 54.47 -14.62
N ALA A 672 7.39 54.66 -13.74
CA ALA A 672 6.06 55.10 -14.15
C ALA A 672 6.09 56.49 -14.80
N ASP A 673 6.85 57.44 -14.23
CA ASP A 673 6.94 58.80 -14.77
C ASP A 673 7.68 58.84 -16.12
N GLU A 674 8.73 58.02 -16.30
CA GLU A 674 9.43 57.84 -17.58
C GLU A 674 8.46 57.37 -18.68
N ILE A 675 7.72 56.28 -18.42
CA ILE A 675 6.77 55.71 -19.39
C ILE A 675 5.63 56.69 -19.68
N ARG A 676 5.12 57.39 -18.66
CA ARG A 676 4.06 58.40 -18.83
C ARG A 676 4.53 59.54 -19.73
N GLY A 677 5.79 59.97 -19.60
CA GLY A 677 6.39 60.98 -20.48
C GLY A 677 6.42 60.55 -21.95
N VAL A 678 6.81 59.29 -22.23
CA VAL A 678 6.85 58.73 -23.59
C VAL A 678 5.46 58.55 -24.19
N LEU A 679 4.47 58.14 -23.40
CA LEU A 679 3.08 58.02 -23.88
C LEU A 679 2.47 59.39 -24.20
N MET A 680 2.76 60.42 -23.38
CA MET A 680 2.31 61.80 -23.62
C MET A 680 2.90 62.38 -24.92
N SER A 681 4.21 62.17 -25.17
CA SER A 681 4.86 62.67 -26.39
C SER A 681 4.29 62.02 -27.65
N ARG A 682 4.08 60.70 -27.65
CA ARG A 682 3.42 59.97 -28.77
C ARG A 682 2.01 60.47 -29.05
N ARG A 683 1.26 60.80 -28.00
CA ARG A 683 -0.10 61.34 -28.12
C ARG A 683 -0.09 62.76 -28.71
N SER A 684 0.92 63.56 -28.37
CA SER A 684 1.10 64.90 -28.96
C SER A 684 1.56 64.86 -30.43
N GLU A 685 2.32 63.84 -30.84
CA GLU A 685 2.75 63.64 -32.24
C GLU A 685 1.61 63.08 -33.12
N GLN A 686 0.80 62.14 -32.63
CA GLN A 686 -0.36 61.62 -33.37
C GLN A 686 -1.57 62.57 -33.37
N GLY A 687 -1.65 63.49 -32.41
CA GLY A 687 -2.66 64.56 -32.36
C GLY A 687 -2.34 65.76 -33.26
N GLY A 688 -1.23 65.71 -34.01
CA GLY A 688 -0.83 66.73 -34.97
C GLY A 688 -1.48 66.56 -36.35
N THR A 689 -2.81 66.50 -36.41
CA THR A 689 -3.63 66.88 -37.59
C THR A 689 -5.10 66.88 -37.15
N LEU A 690 -5.58 68.06 -36.78
CA LEU A 690 -7.00 68.41 -36.72
C LEU A 690 -7.32 69.27 -37.94
#